data_AF-A0AAN6Q3Q3-F1
#
_entry.id   AF-A0AAN6Q3Q3-F1
#
_cell.length_a   1.000
_cell.length_b   1.000
_cell.length_c   1.000
_cell.angle_alpha   90.00
_cell.angle_beta   90.00
_cell.angle_gamma   90.00
#
_symmetry.space_group_name_H-M   'P 1'
#
loop_
_entity.id
_entity.type
_entity.pdbx_description
1 polymer ?
#
loop_
_entity_poly.entity_id
_entity_poly.type
_entity_poly.pdbx_seq_one_letter_code
_entity_poly.pdbx_strand_id
1 'polypeptide(L)'
;MVLVLAAFFLLPVLLVAVRDDKTIPSKPLIEPLPDFDWKSTPPMKLRPFKPTYNITMAIQCSTPSDLIVMDSNYLPRVTARRQLIAQHPSSVLGTCTTRKSSGDAAVRELYTYLLGTYLPTRYPAMFELVQLQAPGPSASGNYHQNMNLQNVTSMLFRNKVTGLESPIYPLPSSLGPDEMLRIVGETVEDDMFLLLRDRDTDDSSDGMGSGGGGGEHRAVAFVCCNPAGFDPAEKLGKRLVDIHGPVPAYEKIGPSMERYFGRLEVGKVVKRVNWTVQTHSRTYTPRGHLVHVGETAEEETSINVEEARVRVELQSLTRLPQTKAALFSFKTYMYPLAEMKAEGLGPQLADAIEGLKAGNAPGMWVYKGGVRWGRVACDMAGTLRNVVVVGGSYVGLPRFAITSGHEHKAFIPFTSLFSNTPIGPPRHQVARARAVSLQPHTLTLDREWQGTKTIPFDYLIVATGTRLAAPGTMPGDDKPPSVRYLQGHQARVRSARSVAIVGGGAVGVQMACDLKEAYPSKTVTLVHSRDRLLPAYHEALSNLVRARFRELGVQLVTGSRVVVPPGGFQDIDDSDNGNGQASTTLHLQDGRTLSAEMVIQATGQTPNNQFLLGLSSADNTGMEPSSAVVVNARNGFVHVRPTMQFADARYPHLFAVGDIADSGAHKAARPGMAQAAVAARNVASLIRGEEPGEKVAVAPAGIHLTLGLTRNVIFRNPNTAAGETEPFINLKDDGREDMGIDGVWVRRGVVVTSPQDYHL
;
A
#
# COMPACT_ATOMS: atom_id res chain seq x y z
N MET A 1 -7.06 49.68 35.96
CA MET A 1 -5.73 49.08 35.70
C MET A 1 -4.80 49.03 36.94
N VAL A 2 -5.32 49.16 38.18
CA VAL A 2 -4.54 49.00 39.44
C VAL A 2 -5.19 47.97 40.40
N LEU A 3 -6.30 47.32 40.00
CA LEU A 3 -7.04 46.35 40.84
C LEU A 3 -6.87 44.87 40.42
N VAL A 4 -6.04 44.57 39.40
CA VAL A 4 -5.80 43.20 38.90
C VAL A 4 -4.50 42.58 39.44
N LEU A 5 -3.64 43.36 40.10
CA LEU A 5 -2.34 42.91 40.61
C LEU A 5 -2.37 42.36 42.05
N ALA A 6 -3.42 42.59 42.83
CA ALA A 6 -3.50 42.15 44.23
C ALA A 6 -3.98 40.69 44.41
N ALA A 7 -4.59 40.07 43.39
CA ALA A 7 -5.05 38.68 43.45
C ALA A 7 -3.94 37.64 43.17
N PHE A 8 -2.77 38.07 42.68
CA PHE A 8 -1.65 37.17 42.39
C PHE A 8 -0.88 36.69 43.64
N PHE A 9 -1.12 37.30 44.81
CA PHE A 9 -0.38 36.99 46.04
C PHE A 9 -1.07 36.03 47.01
N LEU A 10 -2.30 35.56 46.73
CA LEU A 10 -3.10 34.77 47.71
C LEU A 10 -3.36 33.31 47.35
N LEU A 11 -2.83 32.79 46.23
CA LEU A 11 -2.79 31.34 45.97
C LEU A 11 -1.42 30.61 46.13
N PRO A 12 -0.28 31.26 46.46
CA PRO A 12 0.90 30.49 46.88
C PRO A 12 0.84 30.01 48.34
N VAL A 13 -0.11 30.49 49.16
CA VAL A 13 -0.09 30.26 50.63
C VAL A 13 -0.71 28.91 51.07
N LEU A 14 -1.27 28.13 50.15
CA LEU A 14 -1.66 26.72 50.41
C LEU A 14 -0.96 25.70 49.50
N LEU A 15 0.00 26.15 48.69
CA LEU A 15 0.86 25.33 47.85
C LEU A 15 2.21 26.03 47.71
N VAL A 16 3.10 25.81 48.68
CA VAL A 16 4.59 25.78 48.62
C VAL A 16 5.11 26.01 50.04
N ALA A 17 5.31 24.91 50.76
CA ALA A 17 6.38 24.82 51.75
C ALA A 17 7.47 23.91 51.16
N VAL A 18 8.05 24.34 50.05
CA VAL A 18 9.37 23.86 49.62
C VAL A 18 10.34 24.90 50.11
N ARG A 19 10.93 24.65 51.28
CA ARG A 19 12.22 25.24 51.64
C ARG A 19 13.23 24.66 50.66
N ASP A 20 13.58 25.43 49.64
CA ASP A 20 14.97 25.66 49.29
C ASP A 20 15.10 26.82 48.30
N ASP A 21 16.08 27.65 48.62
CA ASP A 21 16.47 28.90 48.01
C ASP A 21 16.99 28.67 46.57
N LYS A 22 16.29 29.19 45.55
CA LYS A 22 16.82 29.69 44.25
C LYS A 22 15.70 30.05 43.25
N THR A 23 15.65 31.34 42.91
CA THR A 23 15.04 31.96 41.71
C THR A 23 13.60 31.59 41.36
N ILE A 24 12.67 32.51 41.62
CA ILE A 24 11.31 32.51 41.07
C ILE A 24 11.44 32.55 39.53
N PRO A 25 10.91 31.56 38.77
CA PRO A 25 10.99 31.58 37.32
C PRO A 25 10.27 32.79 36.74
N SER A 26 10.88 33.44 35.73
CA SER A 26 10.39 34.69 35.12
C SER A 26 9.14 34.53 34.25
N LYS A 27 8.65 33.31 34.05
CA LYS A 27 7.41 32.98 33.32
C LYS A 27 6.50 32.10 34.19
N PRO A 28 5.17 32.29 34.13
CA PRO A 28 4.23 31.43 34.84
C PRO A 28 4.33 29.99 34.33
N LEU A 29 4.23 29.01 35.24
CA LEU A 29 4.30 27.59 34.90
C LEU A 29 3.15 27.15 33.96
N ILE A 30 1.99 27.80 34.09
CA ILE A 30 0.80 27.63 33.25
C ILE A 30 0.49 28.98 32.63
N GLU A 31 0.55 29.07 31.31
CA GLU A 31 0.28 30.31 30.57
C GLU A 31 -1.24 30.48 30.40
N PRO A 32 -1.84 31.62 30.81
CA PRO A 32 -3.28 31.85 30.64
C PRO A 32 -3.66 32.14 29.19
N LEU A 33 -4.89 31.74 28.80
CA LEU A 33 -5.52 32.16 27.54
C LEU A 33 -6.82 32.94 27.83
N PRO A 34 -6.72 34.26 28.09
CA PRO A 34 -7.89 35.09 28.41
C PRO A 34 -8.91 35.16 27.29
N ASP A 35 -8.44 35.16 26.04
CA ASP A 35 -9.27 35.34 24.84
C ASP A 35 -9.57 34.00 24.13
N PHE A 36 -9.38 32.86 24.81
CA PHE A 36 -9.64 31.55 24.22
C PHE A 36 -11.13 31.32 23.96
N ASP A 37 -11.48 31.16 22.68
CA ASP A 37 -12.80 30.70 22.27
C ASP A 37 -12.75 29.23 21.86
N TRP A 38 -13.27 28.37 22.74
CA TRP A 38 -13.35 26.94 22.46
C TRP A 38 -14.26 26.64 21.27
N LYS A 39 -15.30 27.45 21.01
CA LYS A 39 -16.29 27.16 19.95
C LYS A 39 -15.70 27.27 18.55
N SER A 40 -14.75 28.17 18.34
CA SER A 40 -14.06 28.37 17.06
C SER A 40 -12.73 27.63 16.95
N THR A 41 -12.23 27.04 18.04
CA THR A 41 -10.97 26.29 18.03
C THR A 41 -11.19 24.88 17.45
N PRO A 42 -10.62 24.54 16.28
CA PRO A 42 -10.84 23.24 15.67
C PRO A 42 -10.15 22.11 16.47
N PRO A 43 -10.69 20.88 16.45
CA PRO A 43 -10.04 19.72 17.04
C PRO A 43 -8.69 19.43 16.36
N MET A 44 -7.70 18.97 17.12
CA MET A 44 -6.41 18.56 16.57
C MET A 44 -6.57 17.44 15.55
N LYS A 45 -5.72 17.43 14.51
CA LYS A 45 -5.61 16.35 13.52
C LYS A 45 -4.29 15.59 13.70
N LEU A 46 -4.36 14.46 14.38
CA LEU A 46 -3.19 13.61 14.66
C LEU A 46 -3.11 12.48 13.61
N ARG A 47 -1.94 12.32 12.95
CA ARG A 47 -1.68 11.30 11.91
C ARG A 47 -0.40 10.51 12.22
N PRO A 48 -0.39 9.64 13.25
CA PRO A 48 0.82 8.97 13.71
C PRO A 48 1.22 7.74 12.87
N PHE A 49 1.02 7.81 11.55
CA PHE A 49 1.20 6.70 10.63
C PHE A 49 2.68 6.47 10.36
N LYS A 50 3.15 5.24 10.59
CA LYS A 50 4.53 4.82 10.34
C LYS A 50 4.51 3.46 9.65
N PRO A 51 5.30 3.25 8.58
CA PRO A 51 5.29 2.00 7.79
C PRO A 51 5.83 0.78 8.56
N THR A 52 6.42 0.99 9.73
CA THR A 52 6.90 -0.09 10.61
C THR A 52 6.51 0.25 12.04
N TYR A 53 5.83 -0.67 12.70
CA TYR A 53 5.48 -0.51 14.10
C TYR A 53 6.63 -0.97 14.99
N ASN A 54 7.17 -0.05 15.77
CA ASN A 54 8.10 -0.36 16.84
C ASN A 54 7.49 0.04 18.18
N ILE A 55 7.32 -0.91 19.08
CA ILE A 55 6.98 -0.62 20.47
C ILE A 55 8.15 0.13 21.10
N THR A 56 7.89 1.37 21.52
CA THR A 56 8.83 2.27 22.18
C THR A 56 8.05 3.17 23.13
N MET A 57 8.73 3.87 24.03
CA MET A 57 8.05 4.87 24.87
C MET A 57 7.52 6.06 24.06
N ALA A 58 8.19 6.43 22.95
CA ALA A 58 7.81 7.50 22.02
C ALA A 58 7.39 8.82 22.69
N ILE A 59 7.96 9.12 23.87
CA ILE A 59 7.63 10.32 24.64
C ILE A 59 8.28 11.56 24.05
N GLN A 60 7.53 12.65 24.02
CA GLN A 60 7.98 13.99 23.64
C GLN A 60 7.75 14.93 24.83
N CYS A 61 8.69 15.84 25.07
CA CYS A 61 8.50 16.88 26.08
C CYS A 61 7.34 17.80 25.69
N SER A 62 6.55 18.20 26.68
CA SER A 62 5.43 19.14 26.55
C SER A 62 5.50 20.14 27.71
N THR A 63 4.69 21.19 27.66
CA THR A 63 4.59 22.14 28.77
C THR A 63 3.40 21.82 29.69
N PRO A 64 3.41 22.27 30.95
CA PRO A 64 2.23 22.22 31.80
C PRO A 64 1.00 22.86 31.15
N SER A 65 1.15 23.98 30.42
CA SER A 65 0.05 24.65 29.69
C SER A 65 -0.69 23.77 28.68
N ASP A 66 -0.06 22.68 28.24
CA ASP A 66 -0.64 21.75 27.26
C ASP A 66 -1.26 20.51 27.92
N LEU A 67 -1.34 20.43 29.25
CA LEU A 67 -1.81 19.24 29.96
C LEU A 67 -3.22 18.84 29.52
N ILE A 68 -4.15 19.80 29.53
CA ILE A 68 -5.51 19.66 29.00
C ILE A 68 -5.68 20.61 27.83
N VAL A 69 -6.07 20.06 26.67
CA VAL A 69 -6.33 20.82 25.44
C VAL A 69 -7.84 20.91 25.22
N MET A 70 -8.37 22.11 25.03
CA MET A 70 -9.78 22.34 24.72
C MET A 70 -9.96 22.64 23.23
N ASP A 71 -11.12 22.27 22.67
CA ASP A 71 -11.49 22.54 21.29
C ASP A 71 -13.03 22.61 21.15
N SER A 72 -13.53 22.79 19.93
CA SER A 72 -14.96 22.96 19.63
C SER A 72 -15.82 21.77 20.02
N ASN A 73 -15.23 20.61 20.31
CA ASN A 73 -15.94 19.42 20.78
C ASN A 73 -16.08 19.36 22.31
N TYR A 74 -15.64 20.39 23.05
CA TYR A 74 -15.70 20.45 24.51
C TYR A 74 -17.07 20.08 25.09
N LEU A 75 -18.08 20.90 24.79
CA LEU A 75 -19.42 20.73 25.36
C LEU A 75 -20.07 19.38 24.95
N PRO A 76 -20.03 18.95 23.67
CA PRO A 76 -20.51 17.62 23.29
C PRO A 76 -19.83 16.49 24.05
N ARG A 77 -18.50 16.51 24.22
CA ARG A 77 -17.76 15.43 24.89
C ARG A 77 -18.05 15.38 26.38
N VAL A 78 -18.03 16.50 27.12
CA VAL A 78 -18.37 16.46 28.56
C VAL A 78 -19.84 16.11 28.80
N THR A 79 -20.74 16.43 27.87
CA THR A 79 -22.16 16.04 27.94
C THR A 79 -22.32 14.54 27.77
N ALA A 80 -21.64 13.93 26.77
CA ALA A 80 -21.62 12.48 26.60
C ALA A 80 -20.99 11.77 27.81
N ARG A 81 -19.92 12.33 28.39
CA ARG A 81 -19.28 11.80 29.61
C ARG A 81 -20.24 11.77 30.79
N ARG A 82 -21.03 12.82 31.02
CA ARG A 82 -22.07 12.83 32.08
C ARG A 82 -23.05 11.67 31.94
N GLN A 83 -23.52 11.42 30.72
CA GLN A 83 -24.42 10.31 30.45
C GLN A 83 -23.75 8.95 30.73
N LEU A 84 -22.51 8.76 30.28
CA LEU A 84 -21.74 7.54 30.51
C LEU A 84 -21.45 7.31 32.00
N ILE A 85 -21.11 8.37 32.74
CA ILE A 85 -20.89 8.30 34.19
C ILE A 85 -22.16 7.89 34.92
N ALA A 86 -23.31 8.46 34.55
CA ALA A 86 -24.60 8.10 35.14
C ALA A 86 -25.01 6.64 34.80
N GLN A 87 -24.73 6.18 33.58
CA GLN A 87 -25.13 4.86 33.09
C GLN A 87 -24.19 3.73 33.55
N HIS A 88 -22.90 4.02 33.72
CA HIS A 88 -21.86 3.01 33.98
C HIS A 88 -20.88 3.42 35.10
N PRO A 89 -21.37 3.90 36.26
CA PRO A 89 -20.54 4.56 37.28
C PRO A 89 -19.36 3.69 37.76
N SER A 90 -19.58 2.39 37.97
CA SER A 90 -18.55 1.46 38.46
C SER A 90 -17.51 1.03 37.41
N SER A 91 -17.81 1.17 36.12
CA SER A 91 -16.85 0.85 35.05
C SER A 91 -16.03 2.07 34.63
N VAL A 92 -16.58 3.28 34.81
CA VAL A 92 -15.94 4.53 34.37
C VAL A 92 -15.29 5.34 35.50
N LEU A 93 -15.62 5.06 36.76
CA LEU A 93 -15.00 5.68 37.93
C LEU A 93 -14.55 4.61 38.92
N GLY A 94 -13.44 4.85 39.61
CA GLY A 94 -13.06 4.01 40.73
C GLY A 94 -11.89 4.57 41.53
N THR A 95 -11.94 4.35 42.85
CA THR A 95 -10.89 4.70 43.80
C THR A 95 -10.55 3.49 44.66
N CYS A 96 -9.26 3.18 44.82
CA CYS A 96 -8.82 2.20 45.80
C CYS A 96 -9.05 2.74 47.20
N THR A 97 -9.73 1.97 48.05
CA THR A 97 -10.01 2.33 49.44
C THR A 97 -9.15 1.56 50.45
N THR A 98 -8.31 0.62 49.98
CA THR A 98 -7.46 -0.16 50.89
C THR A 98 -6.35 0.69 51.49
N ARG A 99 -6.05 0.50 52.78
CA ARG A 99 -5.07 1.31 53.51
C ARG A 99 -3.68 1.37 52.86
N LYS A 100 -3.27 0.30 52.17
CA LYS A 100 -1.94 0.20 51.51
C LYS A 100 -1.89 0.90 50.15
N SER A 101 -3.04 1.10 49.49
CA SER A 101 -3.12 1.63 48.12
C SER A 101 -4.19 2.71 47.96
N SER A 102 -4.53 3.43 49.03
CA SER A 102 -5.64 4.39 49.02
C SER A 102 -5.37 5.52 48.02
N GLY A 103 -6.34 5.75 47.14
CA GLY A 103 -6.28 6.81 46.12
C GLY A 103 -6.78 8.17 46.61
N ASP A 104 -7.42 8.23 47.78
CA ASP A 104 -8.21 9.37 48.27
C ASP A 104 -7.44 10.70 48.24
N ALA A 105 -6.21 10.71 48.75
CA ALA A 105 -5.37 11.90 48.78
C ALA A 105 -5.01 12.37 47.36
N ALA A 106 -4.70 11.43 46.46
CA ALA A 106 -4.34 11.73 45.07
C ALA A 106 -5.54 12.25 44.29
N VAL A 107 -6.74 11.70 44.54
CA VAL A 107 -8.00 12.17 43.96
C VAL A 107 -8.32 13.59 44.44
N ARG A 108 -8.23 13.85 45.75
CA ARG A 108 -8.45 15.19 46.31
C ARG A 108 -7.46 16.21 45.76
N GLU A 109 -6.21 15.84 45.61
CA GLU A 109 -5.21 16.68 44.97
C GLU A 109 -5.52 16.93 43.48
N LEU A 110 -5.85 15.89 42.70
CA LEU A 110 -6.22 16.03 41.29
C LEU A 110 -7.39 17.01 41.14
N TYR A 111 -8.43 16.84 41.95
CA TYR A 111 -9.63 17.67 41.96
C TYR A 111 -9.28 19.15 42.24
N THR A 112 -8.56 19.40 43.34
CA THR A 112 -8.16 20.76 43.74
C THR A 112 -7.16 21.39 42.77
N TYR A 113 -6.25 20.61 42.21
CA TYR A 113 -5.29 21.08 41.20
C TYR A 113 -6.01 21.46 39.91
N LEU A 114 -6.87 20.60 39.36
CA LEU A 114 -7.55 20.88 38.09
C LEU A 114 -8.55 22.03 38.20
N LEU A 115 -9.46 21.97 39.18
CA LEU A 115 -10.53 22.96 39.30
C LEU A 115 -10.09 24.22 40.06
N GLY A 116 -9.20 24.08 41.05
CA GLY A 116 -8.74 25.19 41.89
C GLY A 116 -7.51 25.92 41.34
N THR A 117 -6.76 25.35 40.39
CA THR A 117 -5.54 25.97 39.85
C THR A 117 -5.51 25.93 38.34
N TYR A 118 -5.50 24.75 37.71
CA TYR A 118 -5.17 24.60 36.29
C TYR A 118 -6.22 25.23 35.36
N LEU A 119 -7.48 24.82 35.46
CA LEU A 119 -8.53 25.22 34.51
C LEU A 119 -8.84 26.72 34.58
N PRO A 120 -9.03 27.35 35.76
CA PRO A 120 -9.26 28.80 35.83
C PRO A 120 -8.03 29.60 35.40
N THR A 121 -6.81 29.09 35.60
CA THR A 121 -5.59 29.77 35.14
C THR A 121 -5.42 29.66 33.64
N ARG A 122 -5.54 28.46 33.07
CA ARG A 122 -5.30 28.22 31.64
C ARG A 122 -6.43 28.73 30.75
N TYR A 123 -7.69 28.54 31.16
CA TYR A 123 -8.88 28.87 30.37
C TYR A 123 -9.87 29.73 31.18
N PRO A 124 -9.46 30.95 31.61
CA PRO A 124 -10.31 31.83 32.43
C PRO A 124 -11.60 32.28 31.73
N ALA A 125 -11.67 32.21 30.40
CA ALA A 125 -12.92 32.45 29.66
C ALA A 125 -13.98 31.36 29.88
N MET A 126 -13.55 30.13 30.20
CA MET A 126 -14.43 28.96 30.39
C MET A 126 -14.66 28.63 31.87
N PHE A 127 -13.69 28.90 32.73
CA PHE A 127 -13.71 28.50 34.13
C PHE A 127 -13.31 29.66 35.05
N GLU A 128 -13.98 29.79 36.18
CA GLU A 128 -13.69 30.84 37.15
C GLU A 128 -13.72 30.33 38.59
N LEU A 129 -12.99 31.03 39.46
CA LEU A 129 -13.10 30.88 40.91
C LEU A 129 -13.92 32.03 41.46
N VAL A 130 -14.99 31.70 42.17
CA VAL A 130 -15.89 32.66 42.82
C VAL A 130 -15.60 32.65 44.32
N GLN A 131 -15.26 33.81 44.86
CA GLN A 131 -15.11 34.00 46.30
C GLN A 131 -16.47 34.31 46.93
N LEU A 132 -16.79 33.64 48.03
CA LEU A 132 -18.01 33.88 48.80
C LEU A 132 -17.62 34.48 50.16
N GLN A 133 -18.14 35.66 50.46
CA GLN A 133 -18.02 36.31 51.76
C GLN A 133 -19.21 35.90 52.64
N ALA A 134 -18.97 35.65 53.93
CA ALA A 134 -20.06 35.47 54.89
C ALA A 134 -20.88 36.77 55.02
N PRO A 135 -22.21 36.69 55.26
CA PRO A 135 -22.97 37.86 55.66
C PRO A 135 -22.36 38.44 56.94
N GLY A 136 -21.89 39.68 56.89
CA GLY A 136 -21.33 40.37 58.05
C GLY A 136 -22.36 40.52 59.18
N PRO A 137 -21.92 40.69 60.43
CA PRO A 137 -22.84 40.94 61.54
C PRO A 137 -23.65 42.22 61.28
N SER A 138 -24.95 42.20 61.58
CA SER A 138 -25.81 43.38 61.49
C SER A 138 -25.24 44.53 62.31
N ALA A 139 -25.23 45.73 61.72
CA ALA A 139 -24.59 46.91 62.26
C ALA A 139 -25.10 47.30 63.66
N SER A 140 -24.26 47.14 64.68
CA SER A 140 -24.23 48.00 65.86
C SER A 140 -22.88 47.87 66.56
N GLY A 141 -22.04 48.90 66.48
CA GLY A 141 -20.85 49.04 67.32
C GLY A 141 -19.62 49.57 66.59
N ASN A 142 -19.32 50.85 66.82
CA ASN A 142 -18.10 51.54 66.39
C ASN A 142 -16.83 50.81 66.85
N TYR A 143 -15.99 50.37 65.92
CA TYR A 143 -14.54 50.24 66.13
C TYR A 143 -13.80 50.50 64.81
N HIS A 144 -12.76 51.34 64.90
CA HIS A 144 -11.85 51.72 63.83
C HIS A 144 -11.30 50.49 63.07
N GLN A 145 -11.51 50.42 61.75
CA GLN A 145 -10.99 49.32 60.92
C GLN A 145 -9.70 49.72 60.19
N ASN A 146 -8.61 49.06 60.61
CA ASN A 146 -7.52 48.69 59.72
C ASN A 146 -8.08 47.81 58.59
N MET A 147 -7.88 48.22 57.33
CA MET A 147 -8.11 47.34 56.18
C MET A 147 -7.05 46.22 56.15
N ASN A 148 -7.36 45.08 56.78
CA ASN A 148 -6.57 43.86 56.69
C ASN A 148 -7.46 42.65 56.36
N LEU A 149 -7.42 42.20 55.10
CA LEU A 149 -7.21 40.80 54.66
C LEU A 149 -7.92 39.60 55.36
N GLN A 150 -9.10 39.71 55.97
CA GLN A 150 -9.70 38.58 56.73
C GLN A 150 -11.05 37.98 56.27
N ASN A 151 -11.63 38.35 55.12
CA ASN A 151 -13.03 37.96 54.82
C ASN A 151 -13.24 36.96 53.65
N VAL A 152 -12.28 36.08 53.31
CA VAL A 152 -12.58 34.94 52.40
C VAL A 152 -12.98 33.72 53.24
N THR A 153 -14.27 33.40 53.26
CA THR A 153 -14.81 32.26 54.02
C THR A 153 -14.95 30.99 53.19
N SER A 154 -15.18 31.10 51.88
CA SER A 154 -15.18 29.95 50.97
C SER A 154 -14.91 30.35 49.51
N MET A 155 -14.48 29.37 48.71
CA MET A 155 -14.15 29.49 47.29
C MET A 155 -14.81 28.37 46.50
N LEU A 156 -15.49 28.76 45.41
CA LEU A 156 -16.26 27.90 44.53
C LEU A 156 -15.63 27.90 43.13
N PHE A 157 -15.50 26.74 42.52
CA PHE A 157 -15.23 26.62 41.09
C PHE A 157 -16.54 26.72 40.32
N ARG A 158 -16.55 27.50 39.23
CA ARG A 158 -17.64 27.56 38.27
C ARG A 158 -17.15 27.26 36.86
N ASN A 159 -17.76 26.26 36.24
CA ASN A 159 -17.67 26.00 34.82
C ASN A 159 -18.72 26.83 34.08
N LYS A 160 -18.30 27.94 33.45
CA LYS A 160 -19.20 28.87 32.75
C LYS A 160 -19.84 28.28 31.50
N VAL A 161 -19.26 27.21 30.96
CA VAL A 161 -19.80 26.54 29.76
C VAL A 161 -20.98 25.65 30.10
N THR A 162 -20.92 24.95 31.23
CA THR A 162 -21.95 23.97 31.60
C THR A 162 -22.81 24.37 32.80
N GLY A 163 -22.46 25.46 33.48
CA GLY A 163 -23.09 25.89 34.74
C GLY A 163 -22.75 25.02 35.95
N LEU A 164 -21.77 24.10 35.85
CA LEU A 164 -21.41 23.24 36.98
C LEU A 164 -20.63 24.06 38.01
N GLU A 165 -21.06 23.97 39.27
CA GLU A 165 -20.41 24.61 40.40
C GLU A 165 -19.96 23.57 41.42
N SER A 166 -18.80 23.79 42.05
CA SER A 166 -18.30 22.87 43.07
C SER A 166 -17.33 23.54 44.05
N PRO A 167 -17.37 23.21 45.35
CA PRO A 167 -16.51 23.85 46.34
C PRO A 167 -15.04 23.46 46.15
N ILE A 168 -14.15 24.43 46.32
CA ILE A 168 -12.69 24.25 46.30
C ILE A 168 -12.09 24.45 47.69
N TYR A 169 -12.63 25.38 48.47
CA TYR A 169 -12.16 25.64 49.83
C TYR A 169 -13.26 26.25 50.72
N PRO A 170 -13.42 25.80 51.98
CA PRO A 170 -13.01 24.48 52.45
C PRO A 170 -13.77 23.38 51.69
N LEU A 171 -13.17 22.21 51.53
CA LEU A 171 -13.86 21.06 50.94
C LEU A 171 -14.83 20.45 51.96
N PRO A 172 -16.12 20.27 51.63
CA PRO A 172 -17.08 19.63 52.54
C PRO A 172 -16.62 18.22 52.91
N SER A 173 -16.89 17.79 54.14
CA SER A 173 -16.62 16.40 54.58
C SER A 173 -17.47 15.38 53.83
N SER A 174 -18.64 15.78 53.32
CA SER A 174 -19.52 14.97 52.47
C SER A 174 -18.98 14.78 51.04
N LEU A 175 -17.99 15.56 50.61
CA LEU A 175 -17.42 15.45 49.27
C LEU A 175 -16.34 14.36 49.26
N GLY A 176 -16.75 13.14 48.93
CA GLY A 176 -15.89 11.96 48.85
C GLY A 176 -15.08 11.87 47.54
N PRO A 177 -14.09 10.96 47.46
CA PRO A 177 -13.24 10.78 46.28
C PRO A 177 -14.01 10.46 44.98
N ASP A 178 -15.00 9.56 45.03
CA ASP A 178 -15.74 9.16 43.83
C ASP A 178 -16.58 10.31 43.26
N GLU A 179 -17.13 11.15 44.14
CA GLU A 179 -17.86 12.36 43.75
C GLU A 179 -16.91 13.41 43.15
N MET A 180 -15.69 13.56 43.71
CA MET A 180 -14.65 14.39 43.11
C MET A 180 -14.23 13.90 41.71
N LEU A 181 -14.08 12.58 41.52
CA LEU A 181 -13.78 11.99 40.21
C LEU A 181 -14.93 12.19 39.22
N ARG A 182 -16.18 12.06 39.68
CA ARG A 182 -17.37 12.39 38.89
C ARG A 182 -17.29 13.84 38.41
N ILE A 183 -17.11 14.80 39.32
CA ILE A 183 -17.02 16.22 38.97
C ILE A 183 -15.86 16.49 37.99
N VAL A 184 -14.69 15.87 38.19
CA VAL A 184 -13.56 15.96 37.24
C VAL A 184 -13.97 15.40 35.87
N GLY A 185 -14.60 14.21 35.82
CA GLY A 185 -15.05 13.58 34.59
C GLY A 185 -16.15 14.34 33.84
N GLU A 186 -16.98 15.10 34.56
CA GLU A 186 -18.03 15.97 34.01
C GLU A 186 -17.52 17.36 33.59
N THR A 187 -16.25 17.67 33.91
CA THR A 187 -15.60 18.96 33.66
C THR A 187 -14.50 18.87 32.61
N VAL A 188 -13.70 17.79 32.64
CA VAL A 188 -12.55 17.55 31.75
C VAL A 188 -12.83 16.36 30.84
N GLU A 189 -12.50 16.51 29.56
CA GLU A 189 -12.83 15.54 28.52
C GLU A 189 -11.88 14.33 28.48
N ASP A 190 -10.68 14.52 29.02
CA ASP A 190 -9.62 13.53 29.03
C ASP A 190 -9.91 12.43 30.06
N ASP A 191 -9.59 11.20 29.69
CA ASP A 191 -9.60 10.06 30.62
C ASP A 191 -8.32 10.09 31.46
N MET A 192 -8.39 9.65 32.71
CA MET A 192 -7.31 9.82 33.69
C MET A 192 -7.14 8.59 34.57
N PHE A 193 -5.90 8.21 34.81
CA PHE A 193 -5.48 7.22 35.80
C PHE A 193 -4.45 7.87 36.73
N LEU A 194 -4.64 7.68 38.03
CA LEU A 194 -3.69 8.07 39.06
C LEU A 194 -2.89 6.85 39.49
N LEU A 195 -1.58 6.95 39.42
CA LEU A 195 -0.67 5.90 39.85
C LEU A 195 0.20 6.36 41.01
N LEU A 196 0.16 5.62 42.11
CA LEU A 196 1.06 5.82 43.25
C LEU A 196 2.17 4.78 43.23
N ARG A 197 3.37 5.19 43.60
CA ARG A 197 4.49 4.28 43.79
C ARG A 197 4.40 3.70 45.19
N ASP A 198 4.47 2.37 45.31
CA ASP A 198 4.56 1.70 46.60
C ASP A 198 5.77 2.28 47.37
N ARG A 199 5.58 2.59 48.66
CA ARG A 199 6.71 2.95 49.53
C ARG A 199 7.45 1.64 49.85
N ASP A 200 8.78 1.63 49.72
CA ASP A 200 9.62 0.49 50.09
C ASP A 200 9.17 -0.02 51.47
N THR A 201 8.58 -1.22 51.50
CA THR A 201 8.26 -1.90 52.76
C THR A 201 9.53 -2.58 53.24
N ASP A 202 10.00 -2.21 54.43
CA ASP A 202 11.10 -2.85 55.16
C ASP A 202 10.90 -4.35 55.49
N ASP A 203 9.83 -5.00 54.99
CA ASP A 203 9.46 -6.40 55.27
C ASP A 203 9.73 -7.35 54.09
N SER A 204 10.95 -7.34 53.54
CA SER A 204 11.44 -8.49 52.75
C SER A 204 12.64 -9.11 53.45
N SER A 205 12.41 -10.24 54.12
CA SER A 205 13.42 -11.08 54.78
C SER A 205 14.36 -11.80 53.82
N ASP A 206 14.33 -11.53 52.52
CA ASP A 206 15.15 -12.22 51.53
C ASP A 206 16.25 -11.27 51.03
N GLY A 207 17.34 -11.25 51.80
CA GLY A 207 18.55 -10.53 51.45
C GLY A 207 19.24 -11.13 50.23
N MET A 208 19.27 -10.39 49.13
CA MET A 208 20.48 -10.17 48.34
C MET A 208 20.31 -8.94 47.44
N GLY A 209 21.14 -7.93 47.67
CA GLY A 209 21.03 -6.63 47.04
C GLY A 209 21.49 -6.59 45.58
N SER A 210 20.76 -5.81 44.79
CA SER A 210 21.34 -4.97 43.74
C SER A 210 20.76 -3.57 43.90
N GLY A 211 21.63 -2.56 43.98
CA GLY A 211 21.26 -1.20 44.42
C GLY A 211 20.28 -0.48 43.49
N GLY A 212 19.15 -0.06 44.05
CA GLY A 212 18.18 0.87 43.47
C GLY A 212 16.81 0.74 44.15
N GLY A 213 16.48 1.62 45.11
CA GLY A 213 15.23 1.60 45.89
C GLY A 213 13.97 1.40 45.05
N GLY A 214 13.14 0.42 45.43
CA GLY A 214 12.49 -0.53 44.53
C GLY A 214 10.97 -0.61 44.65
N GLY A 215 10.25 0.51 44.83
CA GLY A 215 8.79 0.55 44.74
C GLY A 215 8.25 0.49 43.30
N GLU A 216 7.15 -0.23 43.06
CA GLU A 216 6.41 -0.31 41.78
C GLU A 216 5.20 0.63 41.76
N HIS A 217 4.80 1.17 40.59
CA HIS A 217 3.60 2.00 40.46
C HIS A 217 2.32 1.15 40.37
N ARG A 218 1.27 1.56 41.09
CA ARG A 218 -0.08 0.95 41.07
C ARG A 218 -1.14 1.96 40.67
N ALA A 219 -2.12 1.53 39.87
CA ALA A 219 -3.29 2.36 39.57
C ALA A 219 -4.22 2.41 40.79
N VAL A 220 -4.33 3.58 41.42
CA VAL A 220 -5.08 3.77 42.68
C VAL A 220 -6.41 4.50 42.49
N ALA A 221 -6.59 5.18 41.36
CA ALA A 221 -7.86 5.77 40.99
C ALA A 221 -7.94 6.01 39.48
N PHE A 222 -9.15 6.11 38.93
CA PHE A 222 -9.37 6.46 37.54
C PHE A 222 -10.71 7.14 37.28
N VAL A 223 -10.76 7.91 36.21
CA VAL A 223 -11.98 8.33 35.52
C VAL A 223 -11.79 8.09 34.01
N CYS A 224 -12.50 7.12 33.45
CA CYS A 224 -12.30 6.64 32.09
C CYS A 224 -13.64 6.34 31.39
N CYS A 225 -14.12 7.28 30.59
CA CYS A 225 -15.36 7.19 29.83
C CYS A 225 -15.15 6.71 28.38
N ASN A 226 -13.92 6.71 27.86
CA ASN A 226 -13.65 6.26 26.49
C ASN A 226 -12.63 5.10 26.46
N PRO A 227 -12.86 3.96 27.15
CA PRO A 227 -11.98 2.80 27.02
C PRO A 227 -12.04 2.20 25.60
N ALA A 228 -10.93 1.57 25.19
CA ALA A 228 -10.78 0.90 23.90
C ALA A 228 -10.37 -0.57 24.08
N GLY A 229 -11.35 -1.44 24.30
CA GLY A 229 -11.18 -2.88 24.44
C GLY A 229 -10.60 -3.32 25.79
N PHE A 230 -10.77 -2.52 26.84
CA PHE A 230 -10.45 -2.92 28.21
C PHE A 230 -11.45 -2.30 29.20
N ASP A 231 -11.75 -3.00 30.28
CA ASP A 231 -12.54 -2.42 31.38
C ASP A 231 -11.59 -1.68 32.34
N PRO A 232 -11.78 -0.35 32.56
CA PRO A 232 -10.95 0.42 33.48
C PRO A 232 -10.99 -0.11 34.92
N ALA A 233 -12.15 -0.62 35.37
CA ALA A 233 -12.31 -1.14 36.73
C ALA A 233 -11.39 -2.33 37.01
N GLU A 234 -11.13 -3.16 36.01
CA GLU A 234 -10.21 -4.29 36.12
C GLU A 234 -8.74 -3.87 36.26
N LYS A 235 -8.41 -2.59 36.08
CA LYS A 235 -7.04 -2.06 36.23
C LYS A 235 -6.77 -1.52 37.65
N LEU A 236 -7.82 -1.26 38.43
CA LEU A 236 -7.71 -0.68 39.75
C LEU A 236 -6.95 -1.61 40.72
N GLY A 237 -6.01 -1.06 41.50
CA GLY A 237 -5.15 -1.76 42.46
C GLY A 237 -3.99 -2.56 41.85
N LYS A 238 -3.97 -2.75 40.53
CA LYS A 238 -2.93 -3.51 39.83
C LYS A 238 -1.69 -2.68 39.57
N ARG A 239 -0.54 -3.36 39.44
CA ARG A 239 0.74 -2.70 39.12
C ARG A 239 0.80 -2.30 37.66
N LEU A 240 1.68 -1.36 37.35
CA LEU A 240 1.92 -0.88 35.99
C LEU A 240 2.27 -2.02 35.02
N VAL A 241 3.06 -3.00 35.47
CA VAL A 241 3.35 -4.21 34.69
C VAL A 241 2.12 -5.09 34.47
N ASP A 242 1.29 -5.28 35.50
CA ASP A 242 0.13 -6.17 35.44
C ASP A 242 -0.97 -5.60 34.53
N ILE A 243 -1.19 -4.28 34.55
CA ILE A 243 -2.22 -3.65 33.71
C ILE A 243 -1.89 -3.75 32.21
N HIS A 244 -0.59 -3.85 31.87
CA HIS A 244 -0.06 -3.98 30.52
C HIS A 244 0.25 -5.42 30.09
N GLY A 245 0.04 -6.43 30.95
CA GLY A 245 0.31 -7.84 30.63
C GLY A 245 -0.27 -8.33 29.28
N PRO A 246 -1.47 -7.90 28.85
CA PRO A 246 -2.01 -8.27 27.55
C PRO A 246 -1.33 -7.63 26.33
N VAL A 247 -0.47 -6.62 26.50
CA VAL A 247 0.17 -5.88 25.41
C VAL A 247 1.37 -6.68 24.86
N PRO A 248 1.36 -7.07 23.57
CA PRO A 248 2.48 -7.79 22.98
C PRO A 248 3.79 -7.01 23.07
N ALA A 249 4.87 -7.71 23.38
CA ALA A 249 6.23 -7.17 23.48
C ALA A 249 6.40 -6.08 24.57
N TYR A 250 5.49 -5.99 25.55
CA TYR A 250 5.60 -5.03 26.64
C TYR A 250 6.88 -5.21 27.47
N GLU A 251 7.38 -6.45 27.61
CA GLU A 251 8.61 -6.76 28.33
C GLU A 251 9.84 -5.99 27.79
N LYS A 252 9.81 -5.55 26.52
CA LYS A 252 10.86 -4.74 25.91
C LYS A 252 10.89 -3.29 26.40
N ILE A 253 9.75 -2.77 26.87
CA ILE A 253 9.61 -1.36 27.30
C ILE A 253 9.29 -1.20 28.79
N GLY A 254 8.72 -2.22 29.44
CA GLY A 254 8.22 -2.16 30.82
C GLY A 254 9.25 -1.65 31.84
N PRO A 255 10.47 -2.22 31.93
CA PRO A 255 11.49 -1.74 32.87
C PRO A 255 11.89 -0.28 32.64
N SER A 256 11.94 0.17 31.38
CA SER A 256 12.24 1.56 31.05
C SER A 256 11.08 2.50 31.37
N MET A 257 9.84 2.04 31.19
CA MET A 257 8.65 2.78 31.60
C MET A 257 8.62 2.99 33.11
N GLU A 258 8.84 1.93 33.90
CA GLU A 258 8.84 2.01 35.37
C GLU A 258 9.92 2.97 35.89
N ARG A 259 11.16 2.87 35.38
CA ARG A 259 12.23 3.82 35.72
C ARG A 259 11.88 5.26 35.31
N TYR A 260 11.22 5.44 34.16
CA TYR A 260 10.84 6.77 33.70
C TYR A 260 9.78 7.38 34.61
N PHE A 261 8.74 6.61 34.95
CA PHE A 261 7.74 7.03 35.94
C PHE A 261 8.46 7.40 37.23
N GLY A 262 9.28 6.52 37.81
CA GLY A 262 10.01 6.79 39.06
C GLY A 262 10.84 8.07 39.08
N ARG A 263 11.37 8.53 37.94
CA ARG A 263 12.17 9.76 37.82
C ARG A 263 11.40 11.00 37.37
N LEU A 264 10.11 10.87 37.04
CA LEU A 264 9.31 12.00 36.56
C LEU A 264 9.11 13.04 37.66
N GLU A 265 9.70 14.22 37.45
CA GLU A 265 9.64 15.37 38.34
C GLU A 265 8.33 16.16 38.24
N VAL A 266 7.97 16.85 39.31
CA VAL A 266 6.84 17.79 39.34
C VAL A 266 7.07 18.92 38.33
N GLY A 267 6.03 19.29 37.59
CA GLY A 267 6.10 20.35 36.57
C GLY A 267 6.63 19.91 35.21
N LYS A 268 7.08 18.66 35.06
CA LYS A 268 7.39 18.07 33.75
C LYS A 268 6.16 17.38 33.18
N VAL A 269 5.85 17.68 31.93
CA VAL A 269 4.81 16.98 31.15
C VAL A 269 5.46 16.32 29.94
N VAL A 270 5.09 15.07 29.68
CA VAL A 270 5.40 14.41 28.41
C VAL A 270 4.15 13.94 27.73
N LYS A 271 4.22 13.83 26.40
CA LYS A 271 3.13 13.35 25.56
C LYS A 271 3.59 12.26 24.61
N ARG A 272 2.64 11.43 24.20
CA ARG A 272 2.78 10.49 23.10
C ARG A 272 1.42 10.27 22.45
N VAL A 273 1.44 9.57 21.32
CA VAL A 273 0.23 9.17 20.60
C VAL A 273 0.15 7.66 20.51
N ASN A 274 -1.06 7.14 20.69
CA ASN A 274 -1.42 5.75 20.40
C ASN A 274 -2.58 5.78 19.40
N TRP A 275 -2.65 4.78 18.51
CA TRP A 275 -3.71 4.75 17.51
C TRP A 275 -4.16 3.33 17.17
N THR A 276 -5.36 3.21 16.61
CA THR A 276 -5.96 1.97 16.12
C THR A 276 -7.09 2.32 15.13
N VAL A 277 -7.63 1.33 14.43
CA VAL A 277 -8.86 1.48 13.64
C VAL A 277 -10.00 0.82 14.39
N GLN A 278 -11.14 1.50 14.42
CA GLN A 278 -12.36 1.03 15.04
C GLN A 278 -13.47 0.99 14.00
N THR A 279 -14.23 -0.10 13.96
CA THR A 279 -15.26 -0.34 12.94
C THR A 279 -16.60 0.32 13.25
N HIS A 280 -16.66 1.11 14.32
CA HIS A 280 -17.84 1.85 14.77
C HIS A 280 -17.48 3.18 15.41
N SER A 281 -18.47 4.06 15.57
CA SER A 281 -18.28 5.43 16.06
C SER A 281 -18.31 5.59 17.60
N ARG A 282 -18.76 4.57 18.34
CA ARG A 282 -18.89 4.60 19.82
C ARG A 282 -17.54 4.84 20.51
N THR A 283 -17.47 5.74 21.49
CA THR A 283 -16.23 6.01 22.23
C THR A 283 -16.05 5.13 23.47
N TYR A 284 -17.15 4.72 24.12
CA TYR A 284 -17.16 3.78 25.24
C TYR A 284 -17.18 2.34 24.71
N THR A 285 -16.06 1.64 24.83
CA THR A 285 -15.91 0.26 24.33
C THR A 285 -15.06 -0.56 25.30
N PRO A 286 -15.62 -0.99 26.45
CA PRO A 286 -14.85 -1.70 27.48
C PRO A 286 -14.43 -3.13 27.04
N ARG A 287 -15.05 -3.69 26.01
CA ARG A 287 -14.73 -5.04 25.49
C ARG A 287 -14.79 -5.09 23.97
N GLY A 288 -14.15 -6.10 23.40
CA GLY A 288 -14.32 -6.46 21.99
C GLY A 288 -13.58 -5.58 20.97
N HIS A 289 -12.90 -4.50 21.35
CA HIS A 289 -12.09 -3.71 20.40
C HIS A 289 -10.67 -4.26 20.22
N LEU A 290 -10.05 -4.74 21.30
CA LEU A 290 -8.76 -5.44 21.26
C LEU A 290 -9.01 -6.94 21.11
N VAL A 291 -7.98 -7.67 20.68
CA VAL A 291 -7.98 -9.14 20.62
C VAL A 291 -6.87 -9.65 21.52
N HIS A 292 -7.22 -10.42 22.55
CA HIS A 292 -6.28 -10.93 23.53
C HIS A 292 -5.69 -12.28 23.11
N VAL A 293 -4.57 -12.65 23.72
CA VAL A 293 -3.90 -13.93 23.46
C VAL A 293 -4.85 -15.08 23.81
N GLY A 294 -5.13 -15.95 22.84
CA GLY A 294 -6.07 -17.07 22.97
C GLY A 294 -7.48 -16.81 22.41
N GLU A 295 -7.80 -15.57 22.05
CA GLU A 295 -9.04 -15.23 21.35
C GLU A 295 -8.87 -15.40 19.83
N THR A 296 -9.85 -16.01 19.17
CA THR A 296 -9.93 -16.05 17.71
C THR A 296 -10.75 -14.86 17.21
N ALA A 297 -10.19 -14.14 16.24
CA ALA A 297 -10.89 -13.07 15.55
C ALA A 297 -10.99 -13.43 14.07
N GLU A 298 -12.20 -13.44 13.54
CA GLU A 298 -12.44 -13.65 12.11
C GLU A 298 -12.47 -12.31 11.37
N GLU A 299 -12.09 -12.34 10.10
CA GLU A 299 -12.12 -11.16 9.27
C GLU A 299 -13.57 -10.69 9.07
N GLU A 300 -13.85 -9.40 9.32
CA GLU A 300 -15.16 -8.83 9.02
C GLU A 300 -15.25 -8.60 7.51
N THR A 301 -16.15 -9.31 6.83
CA THR A 301 -16.31 -9.23 5.37
C THR A 301 -16.97 -7.92 4.92
N SER A 302 -17.59 -7.18 5.84
CA SER A 302 -18.18 -5.86 5.59
C SER A 302 -18.14 -4.99 6.84
N ILE A 303 -17.65 -3.76 6.70
CA ILE A 303 -17.64 -2.73 7.75
C ILE A 303 -18.42 -1.52 7.25
N ASN A 304 -19.23 -0.90 8.11
CA ASN A 304 -19.93 0.33 7.77
C ASN A 304 -18.94 1.49 7.61
N VAL A 305 -18.80 1.98 6.37
CA VAL A 305 -17.88 3.06 5.98
C VAL A 305 -18.13 4.35 6.74
N GLU A 306 -19.40 4.66 7.02
CA GLU A 306 -19.79 5.89 7.69
C GLU A 306 -19.47 5.84 9.19
N GLU A 307 -19.29 4.66 9.76
CA GLU A 307 -19.02 4.47 11.18
C GLU A 307 -17.55 4.14 11.49
N ALA A 308 -16.77 3.66 10.51
CA ALA A 308 -15.36 3.36 10.71
C ALA A 308 -14.55 4.62 11.09
N ARG A 309 -13.74 4.51 12.13
CA ARG A 309 -12.91 5.62 12.67
C ARG A 309 -11.46 5.19 12.81
N VAL A 310 -10.54 6.09 12.45
CA VAL A 310 -9.17 6.06 12.99
C VAL A 310 -9.24 6.68 14.38
N ARG A 311 -9.05 5.84 15.39
CA ARG A 311 -9.03 6.24 16.80
C ARG A 311 -7.60 6.60 17.19
N VAL A 312 -7.40 7.82 17.69
CA VAL A 312 -6.10 8.29 18.17
C VAL A 312 -6.23 8.84 19.59
N GLU A 313 -5.34 8.39 20.47
CA GLU A 313 -5.24 8.83 21.85
C GLU A 313 -4.02 9.73 22.00
N LEU A 314 -4.23 11.00 22.34
CA LEU A 314 -3.16 11.88 22.80
C LEU A 314 -2.96 11.65 24.28
N GLN A 315 -1.90 10.94 24.63
CA GLN A 315 -1.60 10.54 26.00
C GLN A 315 -0.62 11.54 26.62
N SER A 316 -0.88 11.97 27.86
CA SER A 316 -0.01 12.83 28.66
C SER A 316 0.35 12.13 29.97
N LEU A 317 1.54 12.46 30.49
CA LEU A 317 2.02 11.97 31.77
C LEU A 317 2.67 13.13 32.54
N THR A 318 2.22 13.35 33.77
CA THR A 318 2.76 14.36 34.69
C THR A 318 2.76 13.86 36.13
N ARG A 319 3.43 14.59 37.03
CA ARG A 319 3.56 14.27 38.45
C ARG A 319 2.82 15.32 39.29
N LEU A 320 1.87 14.88 40.12
CA LEU A 320 1.15 15.75 41.04
C LEU A 320 2.09 16.29 42.15
N PRO A 321 1.99 17.57 42.54
CA PRO A 321 2.96 18.25 43.39
C PRO A 321 3.05 17.73 44.84
N GLN A 322 1.93 17.36 45.47
CA GLN A 322 1.80 17.03 46.89
C GLN A 322 1.93 15.51 47.11
N THR A 323 1.03 14.71 46.54
CA THR A 323 1.01 13.25 46.72
C THR A 323 2.08 12.53 45.92
N LYS A 324 2.67 13.22 44.94
CA LYS A 324 3.58 12.64 43.95
C LYS A 324 2.93 11.51 43.15
N ALA A 325 1.60 11.45 43.03
CA ALA A 325 0.97 10.53 42.10
C ALA A 325 1.36 10.87 40.64
N ALA A 326 1.62 9.85 39.84
CA ALA A 326 1.71 10.01 38.39
C ALA A 326 0.29 10.11 37.83
N LEU A 327 -0.01 11.22 37.17
CA LEU A 327 -1.24 11.42 36.42
C LEU A 327 -0.97 11.02 34.98
N PHE A 328 -1.50 9.86 34.59
CA PHE A 328 -1.58 9.45 33.20
C PHE A 328 -2.94 9.85 32.66
N SER A 329 -2.97 10.64 31.60
CA SER A 329 -4.21 11.08 30.98
C SER A 329 -4.19 10.83 29.49
N PHE A 330 -5.35 10.62 28.88
CA PHE A 330 -5.45 10.55 27.43
C PHE A 330 -6.73 11.15 26.90
N LYS A 331 -6.59 11.90 25.81
CA LYS A 331 -7.69 12.47 25.06
C LYS A 331 -7.92 11.66 23.78
N THR A 332 -9.16 11.19 23.60
CA THR A 332 -9.55 10.38 22.45
C THR A 332 -10.08 11.25 21.31
N TYR A 333 -9.51 11.06 20.12
CA TYR A 333 -9.98 11.60 18.85
C TYR A 333 -10.44 10.48 17.93
N MET A 334 -11.59 10.66 17.30
CA MET A 334 -12.20 9.70 16.38
C MET A 334 -12.35 10.35 15.00
N TYR A 335 -11.45 10.04 14.07
CA TYR A 335 -11.49 10.59 12.71
C TYR A 335 -12.21 9.62 11.77
N PRO A 336 -13.22 10.04 10.99
CA PRO A 336 -13.81 9.21 9.93
C PRO A 336 -12.72 8.61 9.03
N LEU A 337 -12.81 7.31 8.74
CA LEU A 337 -11.85 6.69 7.82
C LEU A 337 -11.91 7.34 6.42
N ALA A 338 -13.10 7.78 6.01
CA ALA A 338 -13.32 8.55 4.79
C ALA A 338 -12.50 9.86 4.75
N GLU A 339 -12.21 10.48 5.90
CA GLU A 339 -11.36 11.68 5.98
C GLU A 339 -9.93 11.35 5.55
N MET A 340 -9.41 10.17 5.87
CA MET A 340 -8.06 9.74 5.46
C MET A 340 -7.93 9.64 3.94
N LYS A 341 -8.99 9.13 3.29
CA LYS A 341 -9.09 9.08 1.83
C LYS A 341 -9.19 10.48 1.23
N ALA A 342 -10.04 11.33 1.80
CA ALA A 342 -10.22 12.72 1.33
C ALA A 342 -8.94 13.56 1.48
N GLU A 343 -8.14 13.32 2.52
CA GLU A 343 -6.84 13.96 2.74
C GLU A 343 -5.70 13.34 1.91
N GLY A 344 -5.95 12.28 1.14
CA GLY A 344 -4.92 11.57 0.37
C GLY A 344 -3.94 10.76 1.24
N LEU A 345 -4.28 10.51 2.51
CA LEU A 345 -3.46 9.77 3.48
C LEU A 345 -3.73 8.26 3.50
N GLY A 346 -4.54 7.77 2.58
CA GLY A 346 -4.88 6.36 2.46
C GLY A 346 -3.64 5.46 2.43
N PRO A 347 -2.69 5.67 1.51
CA PRO A 347 -1.49 4.83 1.40
C PRO A 347 -0.66 4.78 2.70
N GLN A 348 -0.43 5.93 3.34
CA GLN A 348 0.31 6.00 4.60
C GLN A 348 -0.40 5.26 5.73
N LEU A 349 -1.74 5.33 5.77
CA LEU A 349 -2.52 4.56 6.72
C LEU A 349 -2.41 3.05 6.44
N ALA A 350 -2.53 2.62 5.17
CA ALA A 350 -2.38 1.21 4.82
C ALA A 350 -0.97 0.67 5.15
N ASP A 351 0.07 1.44 4.86
CA ASP A 351 1.44 1.10 5.25
C ASP A 351 1.57 0.99 6.77
N ALA A 352 0.89 1.86 7.54
CA ALA A 352 0.91 1.79 8.99
C ALA A 352 0.11 0.60 9.56
N ILE A 353 -1.00 0.23 8.91
CA ILE A 353 -1.81 -0.95 9.25
C ILE A 353 -1.00 -2.22 9.00
N GLU A 354 -0.39 -2.35 7.82
CA GLU A 354 0.49 -3.49 7.48
C GLU A 354 1.75 -3.49 8.33
N GLY A 355 2.27 -2.30 8.66
CA GLY A 355 3.40 -2.09 9.56
C GLY A 355 3.19 -2.67 10.96
N LEU A 356 1.95 -2.92 11.41
CA LEU A 356 1.66 -3.62 12.67
C LEU A 356 2.13 -5.09 12.66
N LYS A 357 2.24 -5.71 11.48
CA LYS A 357 2.76 -7.08 11.30
C LYS A 357 4.28 -7.12 11.26
N ALA A 358 4.93 -5.97 11.07
CA ALA A 358 6.36 -5.82 10.93
C ALA A 358 6.98 -5.10 12.15
N GLY A 359 8.31 -5.03 12.19
CA GLY A 359 9.03 -4.35 13.26
C GLY A 359 9.27 -5.20 14.51
N ASN A 360 9.47 -4.55 15.64
CA ASN A 360 9.91 -5.23 16.87
C ASN A 360 8.76 -5.83 17.72
N ALA A 361 7.49 -5.67 17.32
CA ALA A 361 6.32 -6.14 18.07
C ALA A 361 5.18 -6.64 17.15
N PRO A 362 5.41 -7.67 16.31
CA PRO A 362 4.45 -8.11 15.29
C PRO A 362 3.10 -8.60 15.85
N GLY A 363 3.06 -9.04 17.12
CA GLY A 363 1.80 -9.41 17.80
C GLY A 363 0.81 -8.25 17.92
N MET A 364 1.26 -7.00 17.71
CA MET A 364 0.40 -5.82 17.73
C MET A 364 -0.67 -5.80 16.65
N TRP A 365 -0.42 -6.46 15.52
CA TRP A 365 -1.42 -6.70 14.49
C TRP A 365 -2.68 -7.36 15.07
N VAL A 366 -2.49 -8.47 15.80
CA VAL A 366 -3.61 -9.19 16.43
C VAL A 366 -4.19 -8.35 17.56
N TYR A 367 -3.35 -7.85 18.46
CA TYR A 367 -3.81 -7.12 19.65
C TYR A 367 -4.70 -5.91 19.34
N LYS A 368 -4.37 -5.12 18.30
CA LYS A 368 -5.19 -3.98 17.86
C LYS A 368 -6.41 -4.38 17.02
N GLY A 369 -6.65 -5.68 16.82
CA GLY A 369 -7.76 -6.20 16.06
C GLY A 369 -7.58 -6.12 14.54
N GLY A 370 -6.36 -5.92 14.03
CA GLY A 370 -6.08 -5.78 12.59
C GLY A 370 -6.56 -6.97 11.76
N VAL A 371 -6.63 -8.17 12.34
CA VAL A 371 -7.22 -9.36 11.70
C VAL A 371 -8.66 -9.12 11.23
N ARG A 372 -9.45 -8.32 11.97
CA ARG A 372 -10.86 -8.06 11.66
C ARG A 372 -11.04 -7.03 10.58
N TRP A 373 -10.33 -5.90 10.73
CA TRP A 373 -10.61 -4.68 9.96
C TRP A 373 -9.50 -4.30 8.99
N GLY A 374 -8.33 -4.94 9.03
CA GLY A 374 -7.14 -4.45 8.34
C GLY A 374 -7.27 -4.42 6.82
N ARG A 375 -7.76 -5.51 6.19
CA ARG A 375 -8.00 -5.53 4.74
C ARG A 375 -9.01 -4.47 4.33
N VAL A 376 -10.20 -4.53 4.94
CA VAL A 376 -11.32 -3.65 4.61
C VAL A 376 -10.97 -2.18 4.85
N ALA A 377 -10.22 -1.86 5.90
CA ALA A 377 -9.76 -0.50 6.16
C ALA A 377 -8.76 -0.01 5.09
N CYS A 378 -7.85 -0.85 4.61
CA CYS A 378 -6.96 -0.52 3.49
C CYS A 378 -7.74 -0.30 2.18
N ASP A 379 -8.70 -1.18 1.88
CA ASP A 379 -9.57 -1.06 0.69
C ASP A 379 -10.36 0.26 0.74
N MET A 380 -10.98 0.56 1.89
CA MET A 380 -11.79 1.76 2.11
C MET A 380 -10.97 3.06 2.13
N ALA A 381 -9.73 2.99 2.60
CA ALA A 381 -8.77 4.09 2.50
C ALA A 381 -8.37 4.39 1.03
N GLY A 382 -8.82 3.59 0.06
CA GLY A 382 -8.63 3.82 -1.38
C GLY A 382 -7.23 3.42 -1.87
N THR A 383 -6.60 2.45 -1.22
CA THR A 383 -5.17 2.15 -1.38
C THR A 383 -4.83 1.02 -2.33
N LEU A 384 -5.75 0.10 -2.57
CA LEU A 384 -5.53 -0.97 -3.54
C LEU A 384 -6.02 -0.48 -4.90
N ARG A 385 -5.08 -0.41 -5.86
CA ARG A 385 -5.38 -0.15 -7.26
C ARG A 385 -5.30 -1.46 -8.03
N ASN A 386 -6.36 -1.80 -8.73
CA ASN A 386 -6.43 -2.99 -9.56
C ASN A 386 -5.67 -2.73 -10.86
N VAL A 387 -4.47 -3.30 -10.97
CA VAL A 387 -3.65 -3.27 -12.19
C VAL A 387 -3.82 -4.60 -12.91
N VAL A 388 -4.39 -4.56 -14.11
CA VAL A 388 -4.57 -5.74 -14.97
C VAL A 388 -3.56 -5.72 -16.10
N VAL A 389 -2.87 -6.84 -16.33
CA VAL A 389 -1.97 -7.02 -17.47
C VAL A 389 -2.52 -8.12 -18.36
N VAL A 390 -2.80 -7.80 -19.62
CA VAL A 390 -3.32 -8.75 -20.59
C VAL A 390 -2.21 -9.17 -21.54
N GLY A 391 -1.81 -10.43 -21.51
CA GLY A 391 -0.77 -10.96 -22.39
C GLY A 391 -0.73 -12.49 -22.42
N GLY A 392 0.00 -13.05 -23.39
CA GLY A 392 0.31 -14.47 -23.50
C GLY A 392 1.81 -14.67 -23.68
N SER A 393 2.33 -15.88 -23.45
CA SER A 393 3.77 -16.16 -23.55
C SER A 393 4.07 -17.52 -24.17
N TYR A 394 4.76 -17.51 -25.31
CA TYR A 394 5.51 -18.64 -25.87
C TYR A 394 6.73 -18.11 -26.64
N VAL A 395 7.83 -18.87 -26.65
CA VAL A 395 9.15 -18.41 -27.14
C VAL A 395 9.80 -19.47 -28.05
N GLY A 396 10.56 -19.05 -29.06
CA GLY A 396 11.41 -19.96 -29.88
C GLY A 396 10.68 -20.70 -30.99
N LEU A 397 9.44 -20.33 -31.30
CA LEU A 397 8.56 -21.09 -32.20
C LEU A 397 9.12 -21.43 -33.59
N PRO A 398 9.84 -20.54 -34.33
CA PRO A 398 10.26 -20.89 -35.67
C PRO A 398 11.22 -22.08 -35.75
N ARG A 399 12.17 -22.16 -34.80
CA ARG A 399 13.11 -23.29 -34.74
C ARG A 399 12.43 -24.57 -34.29
N PHE A 400 11.59 -24.50 -33.25
CA PHE A 400 10.85 -25.66 -32.77
C PHE A 400 9.76 -26.15 -33.72
N ALA A 401 9.45 -25.41 -34.79
CA ALA A 401 8.64 -25.93 -35.90
C ALA A 401 9.46 -26.82 -36.87
N ILE A 402 10.79 -26.79 -36.79
CA ILE A 402 11.72 -27.54 -37.66
C ILE A 402 12.40 -28.67 -36.88
N THR A 403 13.00 -28.38 -35.73
CA THR A 403 13.73 -29.35 -34.90
C THR A 403 12.80 -30.01 -33.88
N SER A 404 12.86 -31.34 -33.77
CA SER A 404 12.03 -32.14 -32.86
C SER A 404 12.69 -32.39 -31.51
N GLY A 405 11.90 -32.56 -30.44
CA GLY A 405 12.40 -32.94 -29.11
C GLY A 405 12.59 -31.77 -28.15
N HIS A 406 12.25 -30.55 -28.57
CA HIS A 406 12.40 -29.33 -27.77
C HIS A 406 11.14 -28.46 -27.75
N GLU A 407 10.12 -28.78 -28.53
CA GLU A 407 8.89 -27.98 -28.67
C GLU A 407 8.14 -27.76 -27.35
N HIS A 408 8.19 -28.73 -26.43
CA HIS A 408 7.58 -28.62 -25.10
C HIS A 408 8.23 -27.52 -24.23
N LYS A 409 9.51 -27.18 -24.50
CA LYS A 409 10.24 -26.10 -23.82
C LYS A 409 9.78 -24.70 -24.25
N ALA A 410 9.04 -24.55 -25.36
CA ALA A 410 8.56 -23.28 -25.88
C ALA A 410 7.47 -22.62 -25.00
N PHE A 411 6.80 -23.44 -24.16
CA PHE A 411 5.64 -23.07 -23.36
C PHE A 411 6.01 -23.01 -21.88
N ILE A 412 6.29 -21.81 -21.40
CA ILE A 412 6.76 -21.53 -20.04
C ILE A 412 5.55 -21.14 -19.17
N PRO A 413 5.30 -21.81 -18.03
CA PRO A 413 4.18 -21.49 -17.17
C PRO A 413 4.37 -20.17 -16.40
N PHE A 414 3.27 -19.54 -16.02
CA PHE A 414 3.25 -18.34 -15.16
C PHE A 414 3.35 -18.65 -13.66
N THR A 415 3.59 -19.91 -13.28
CA THR A 415 3.54 -20.39 -11.88
C THR A 415 4.50 -19.65 -10.96
N SER A 416 5.66 -19.23 -11.46
CA SER A 416 6.68 -18.52 -10.68
C SER A 416 6.75 -17.02 -10.97
N LEU A 417 5.77 -16.44 -11.67
CA LEU A 417 5.85 -15.05 -12.13
C LEU A 417 6.07 -14.05 -10.97
N PHE A 418 5.55 -14.37 -9.79
CA PHE A 418 5.60 -13.53 -8.59
C PHE A 418 6.41 -14.15 -7.45
N SER A 419 7.26 -15.15 -7.71
CA SER A 419 8.01 -15.84 -6.64
C SER A 419 9.00 -14.93 -5.88
N ASN A 420 9.39 -13.80 -6.49
CA ASN A 420 10.33 -12.83 -5.91
C ASN A 420 9.64 -11.62 -5.24
N THR A 421 8.32 -11.61 -5.07
CA THR A 421 7.63 -10.49 -4.38
C THR A 421 7.70 -10.62 -2.85
N PRO A 422 7.86 -9.52 -2.09
CA PRO A 422 7.97 -9.55 -0.62
C PRO A 422 6.79 -10.25 0.08
N ILE A 423 7.05 -10.79 1.27
CA ILE A 423 6.11 -11.59 2.07
C ILE A 423 4.86 -10.77 2.46
N GLY A 424 3.68 -11.25 2.04
CA GLY A 424 2.34 -10.73 2.34
C GLY A 424 1.26 -11.66 1.72
N PRO A 425 -0.05 -11.45 1.96
CA PRO A 425 -1.09 -12.21 1.26
C PRO A 425 -0.93 -12.05 -0.26
N PRO A 426 -1.31 -13.05 -1.08
CA PRO A 426 -1.10 -13.00 -2.53
C PRO A 426 -1.90 -11.85 -3.16
N ARG A 427 -1.23 -10.71 -3.37
CA ARG A 427 -1.78 -9.52 -4.05
C ARG A 427 -1.76 -9.66 -5.58
N HIS A 428 -1.20 -10.75 -6.08
CA HIS A 428 -1.10 -11.05 -7.51
C HIS A 428 -1.84 -12.33 -7.83
N GLN A 429 -2.60 -12.31 -8.94
CA GLN A 429 -3.39 -13.45 -9.38
C GLN A 429 -3.25 -13.61 -10.90
N VAL A 430 -3.39 -14.85 -11.37
CA VAL A 430 -3.33 -15.18 -12.79
C VAL A 430 -4.68 -15.72 -13.23
N ALA A 431 -5.36 -14.98 -14.10
CA ALA A 431 -6.56 -15.44 -14.78
C ALA A 431 -6.17 -16.13 -16.09
N ARG A 432 -6.49 -17.42 -16.24
CA ARG A 432 -6.31 -18.17 -17.49
C ARG A 432 -7.55 -18.01 -18.37
N ALA A 433 -7.66 -16.88 -19.04
CA ALA A 433 -8.79 -16.53 -19.89
C ALA A 433 -8.36 -15.59 -21.03
N ARG A 434 -9.16 -15.50 -22.09
CA ARG A 434 -8.94 -14.57 -23.20
C ARG A 434 -9.75 -13.29 -22.98
N ALA A 435 -9.12 -12.14 -23.20
CA ALA A 435 -9.81 -10.86 -23.29
C ALA A 435 -10.70 -10.80 -24.55
N VAL A 436 -11.99 -10.54 -24.39
CA VAL A 436 -13.00 -10.52 -25.46
C VAL A 436 -13.41 -9.10 -25.81
N SER A 437 -13.64 -8.25 -24.80
CA SER A 437 -13.97 -6.84 -25.00
C SER A 437 -13.40 -5.99 -23.88
N LEU A 438 -13.08 -4.74 -24.22
CA LEU A 438 -12.60 -3.74 -23.28
C LEU A 438 -13.55 -2.56 -23.25
N GLN A 439 -13.99 -2.22 -22.03
CA GLN A 439 -14.64 -0.96 -21.68
C GLN A 439 -13.66 -0.10 -20.85
N PRO A 440 -13.93 1.20 -20.63
CA PRO A 440 -12.96 2.09 -20.01
C PRO A 440 -12.39 1.60 -18.68
N HIS A 441 -13.16 0.89 -17.85
CA HIS A 441 -12.73 0.39 -16.53
C HIS A 441 -13.03 -1.09 -16.29
N THR A 442 -13.45 -1.81 -17.34
CA THR A 442 -13.87 -3.21 -17.21
C THR A 442 -13.38 -4.04 -18.40
N LEU A 443 -12.73 -5.16 -18.09
CA LEU A 443 -12.28 -6.15 -19.07
C LEU A 443 -13.23 -7.36 -19.05
N THR A 444 -13.71 -7.78 -20.21
CA THR A 444 -14.54 -8.99 -20.35
C THR A 444 -13.69 -10.17 -20.81
N LEU A 445 -13.90 -11.32 -20.17
CA LEU A 445 -13.22 -12.59 -20.42
C LEU A 445 -14.11 -13.57 -21.22
N ASP A 446 -13.49 -14.52 -21.90
CA ASP A 446 -14.19 -15.61 -22.61
C ASP A 446 -14.86 -16.62 -21.68
N ARG A 447 -14.31 -16.79 -20.47
CA ARG A 447 -14.77 -17.72 -19.45
C ARG A 447 -14.75 -17.08 -18.06
N GLU A 448 -15.43 -17.72 -17.11
CA GLU A 448 -15.46 -17.25 -15.73
C GLU A 448 -14.10 -17.42 -15.06
N TRP A 449 -13.76 -16.43 -14.26
CA TRP A 449 -12.67 -16.46 -13.32
C TRP A 449 -13.21 -15.92 -11.99
N GLN A 450 -13.18 -16.75 -10.95
CA GLN A 450 -13.78 -16.43 -9.64
C GLN A 450 -15.28 -16.08 -9.71
N GLY A 451 -16.03 -16.85 -10.51
CA GLY A 451 -17.50 -16.70 -10.63
C GLY A 451 -17.94 -15.49 -11.47
N THR A 452 -17.03 -14.80 -12.15
CA THR A 452 -17.38 -13.68 -13.03
C THR A 452 -16.60 -13.71 -14.35
N LYS A 453 -17.21 -13.19 -15.42
CA LYS A 453 -16.53 -12.95 -16.71
C LYS A 453 -15.97 -11.55 -16.84
N THR A 454 -16.12 -10.70 -15.83
CA THR A 454 -15.71 -9.29 -15.91
C THR A 454 -14.73 -8.94 -14.81
N ILE A 455 -13.62 -8.29 -15.18
CA ILE A 455 -12.62 -7.79 -14.23
C ILE A 455 -12.66 -6.26 -14.24
N PRO A 456 -13.05 -5.60 -13.13
CA PRO A 456 -12.88 -4.16 -12.97
C PRO A 456 -11.41 -3.82 -12.73
N PHE A 457 -10.95 -2.66 -13.23
CA PHE A 457 -9.57 -2.21 -13.04
C PHE A 457 -9.47 -0.69 -12.88
N ASP A 458 -8.42 -0.26 -12.18
CA ASP A 458 -7.99 1.15 -12.12
C ASP A 458 -7.01 1.46 -13.25
N TYR A 459 -6.11 0.50 -13.56
CA TYR A 459 -5.11 0.62 -14.62
C TYR A 459 -5.04 -0.68 -15.43
N LEU A 460 -4.81 -0.57 -16.73
CA LEU A 460 -4.68 -1.72 -17.63
C LEU A 460 -3.43 -1.59 -18.51
N ILE A 461 -2.66 -2.67 -18.63
CA ILE A 461 -1.56 -2.78 -19.58
C ILE A 461 -1.90 -3.84 -20.63
N VAL A 462 -1.99 -3.42 -21.89
CA VAL A 462 -2.20 -4.27 -23.06
C VAL A 462 -0.85 -4.75 -23.58
N ALA A 463 -0.57 -6.04 -23.40
CA ALA A 463 0.64 -6.73 -23.83
C ALA A 463 0.31 -7.95 -24.72
N THR A 464 -0.73 -7.82 -25.57
CA THR A 464 -1.30 -8.91 -26.37
C THR A 464 -0.49 -9.28 -27.61
N GLY A 465 0.52 -8.48 -27.96
CA GLY A 465 1.42 -8.75 -29.09
C GLY A 465 0.70 -8.89 -30.43
N THR A 466 1.24 -9.75 -31.30
CA THR A 466 0.75 -9.99 -32.66
C THR A 466 0.60 -11.48 -32.94
N ARG A 467 -0.23 -11.85 -33.92
CA ARG A 467 -0.28 -13.18 -34.53
C ARG A 467 0.64 -13.26 -35.72
N LEU A 468 1.23 -14.44 -35.92
CA LEU A 468 2.00 -14.83 -37.08
C LEU A 468 1.20 -15.84 -37.91
N ALA A 469 1.52 -15.97 -39.19
CA ALA A 469 1.02 -17.08 -40.00
C ALA A 469 1.52 -18.43 -39.44
N ALA A 470 0.80 -19.50 -39.73
CA ALA A 470 1.20 -20.86 -39.35
C ALA A 470 2.64 -21.16 -39.83
N PRO A 471 3.49 -21.78 -39.01
CA PRO A 471 3.24 -22.35 -37.67
C PRO A 471 3.51 -21.38 -36.49
N GLY A 472 3.71 -20.09 -36.74
CA GLY A 472 4.16 -19.12 -35.74
C GLY A 472 3.13 -18.70 -34.69
N THR A 473 1.90 -19.21 -34.75
CA THR A 473 0.84 -18.96 -33.75
C THR A 473 0.07 -20.26 -33.53
N MET A 474 -0.16 -20.60 -32.26
CA MET A 474 -0.82 -21.85 -31.88
C MET A 474 -2.34 -21.78 -32.11
N PRO A 475 -2.98 -22.88 -32.52
CA PRO A 475 -4.43 -22.93 -32.75
C PRO A 475 -5.25 -22.95 -31.45
N GLY A 476 -4.63 -23.27 -30.32
CA GLY A 476 -5.28 -23.33 -29.00
C GLY A 476 -4.45 -22.68 -27.91
N ASP A 477 -5.03 -22.61 -26.71
CA ASP A 477 -4.43 -21.90 -25.57
C ASP A 477 -3.65 -22.83 -24.62
N ASP A 478 -3.75 -24.15 -24.82
CA ASP A 478 -3.13 -25.15 -23.95
C ASP A 478 -1.83 -25.72 -24.53
N LYS A 479 -0.91 -26.07 -23.63
CA LYS A 479 0.41 -26.59 -23.99
C LYS A 479 0.37 -27.96 -24.71
N PRO A 480 -0.33 -29.00 -24.22
CA PRO A 480 -0.35 -30.30 -24.91
C PRO A 480 -0.84 -30.26 -26.37
N PRO A 481 -1.96 -29.60 -26.72
CA PRO A 481 -2.34 -29.48 -28.14
C PRO A 481 -1.37 -28.62 -28.96
N SER A 482 -0.75 -27.60 -28.35
CA SER A 482 0.25 -26.77 -29.03
C SER A 482 1.55 -27.54 -29.34
N VAL A 483 1.99 -28.41 -28.43
CA VAL A 483 3.10 -29.34 -28.66
C VAL A 483 2.79 -30.30 -29.80
N ARG A 484 1.60 -30.92 -29.80
CA ARG A 484 1.16 -31.81 -30.89
C ARG A 484 1.08 -31.09 -32.23
N TYR A 485 0.63 -29.83 -32.24
CA TYR A 485 0.59 -29.00 -33.44
C TYR A 485 1.99 -28.80 -34.03
N LEU A 486 2.98 -28.45 -33.20
CA LEU A 486 4.37 -28.32 -33.65
C LEU A 486 4.95 -29.66 -34.13
N GLN A 487 4.68 -30.76 -33.43
CA GLN A 487 5.11 -32.10 -33.84
C GLN A 487 4.52 -32.51 -35.20
N GLY A 488 3.24 -32.19 -35.45
CA GLY A 488 2.60 -32.39 -36.74
C GLY A 488 3.28 -31.58 -37.86
N HIS A 489 3.60 -30.31 -37.60
CA HIS A 489 4.36 -29.50 -38.56
C HIS A 489 5.77 -30.06 -38.81
N GLN A 490 6.49 -30.48 -37.77
CA GLN A 490 7.80 -31.12 -37.90
C GLN A 490 7.73 -32.42 -38.73
N ALA A 491 6.65 -33.21 -38.60
CA ALA A 491 6.44 -34.40 -39.41
C ALA A 491 6.29 -34.06 -40.90
N ARG A 492 5.53 -33.01 -41.24
CA ARG A 492 5.41 -32.51 -42.62
C ARG A 492 6.73 -31.96 -43.16
N VAL A 493 7.47 -31.22 -42.35
CA VAL A 493 8.84 -30.77 -42.70
C VAL A 493 9.73 -31.98 -43.02
N ARG A 494 9.65 -33.04 -42.21
CA ARG A 494 10.45 -34.26 -42.40
C ARG A 494 10.08 -35.00 -43.69
N SER A 495 8.80 -35.08 -44.05
CA SER A 495 8.33 -35.79 -45.26
C SER A 495 8.57 -35.03 -46.56
N ALA A 496 8.49 -33.69 -46.55
CA ALA A 496 8.60 -32.86 -47.75
C ALA A 496 10.03 -32.81 -48.32
N ARG A 497 10.22 -33.10 -49.60
CA ARG A 497 11.54 -32.98 -50.28
C ARG A 497 11.86 -31.55 -50.72
N SER A 498 10.82 -30.75 -50.96
CA SER A 498 10.92 -29.35 -51.38
C SER A 498 10.06 -28.45 -50.50
N VAL A 499 10.66 -27.34 -50.02
CA VAL A 499 10.01 -26.38 -49.13
C VAL A 499 10.14 -24.98 -49.71
N ALA A 500 9.02 -24.30 -49.94
CA ALA A 500 8.98 -22.89 -50.30
C ALA A 500 8.67 -22.03 -49.08
N ILE A 501 9.51 -21.04 -48.79
CA ILE A 501 9.33 -20.10 -47.68
C ILE A 501 8.93 -18.74 -48.25
N VAL A 502 7.76 -18.26 -47.88
CA VAL A 502 7.25 -16.96 -48.35
C VAL A 502 7.58 -15.88 -47.32
N GLY A 503 8.61 -15.07 -47.60
CA GLY A 503 8.98 -13.90 -46.79
C GLY A 503 10.41 -13.91 -46.26
N GLY A 504 11.24 -12.99 -46.76
CA GLY A 504 12.62 -12.73 -46.31
C GLY A 504 12.78 -11.88 -45.03
N GLY A 505 11.86 -12.02 -44.08
CA GLY A 505 12.00 -11.45 -42.74
C GLY A 505 12.81 -12.35 -41.80
N ALA A 506 12.95 -11.97 -40.53
CA ALA A 506 13.74 -12.74 -39.55
C ALA A 506 13.30 -14.20 -39.42
N VAL A 507 11.99 -14.45 -39.36
CA VAL A 507 11.40 -15.80 -39.29
C VAL A 507 11.78 -16.63 -40.51
N GLY A 508 11.56 -16.10 -41.72
CA GLY A 508 11.84 -16.85 -42.95
C GLY A 508 13.34 -17.11 -43.15
N VAL A 509 14.19 -16.15 -42.77
CA VAL A 509 15.65 -16.34 -42.81
C VAL A 509 16.11 -17.42 -41.83
N GLN A 510 15.63 -17.36 -40.58
CA GLN A 510 15.93 -18.40 -39.58
C GLN A 510 15.48 -19.77 -40.07
N MET A 511 14.23 -19.88 -40.53
CA MET A 511 13.67 -21.15 -40.99
C MET A 511 14.42 -21.72 -42.20
N ALA A 512 14.81 -20.89 -43.17
CA ALA A 512 15.55 -21.33 -44.34
C ALA A 512 16.92 -21.93 -43.97
N CYS A 513 17.66 -21.26 -43.08
CA CYS A 513 18.95 -21.76 -42.62
C CYS A 513 18.81 -23.01 -41.75
N ASP A 514 17.89 -22.99 -40.77
CA ASP A 514 17.65 -24.12 -39.87
C ASP A 514 17.21 -25.37 -40.66
N LEU A 515 16.35 -25.22 -41.67
CA LEU A 515 15.95 -26.32 -42.56
C LEU A 515 17.13 -26.91 -43.35
N LYS A 516 18.02 -26.08 -43.90
CA LYS A 516 19.15 -26.58 -44.68
C LYS A 516 20.23 -27.23 -43.82
N GLU A 517 20.43 -26.79 -42.58
CA GLU A 517 21.33 -27.48 -41.66
C GLU A 517 20.73 -28.80 -41.15
N ALA A 518 19.45 -28.83 -40.79
CA ALA A 518 18.79 -30.04 -40.32
C ALA A 518 18.57 -31.07 -41.44
N TYR A 519 18.35 -30.60 -42.67
CA TYR A 519 18.04 -31.45 -43.83
C TYR A 519 18.82 -31.00 -45.09
N PRO A 520 20.12 -31.29 -45.18
CA PRO A 520 20.98 -30.77 -46.26
C PRO A 520 20.51 -31.12 -47.68
N SER A 521 19.88 -32.29 -47.86
CA SER A 521 19.39 -32.78 -49.16
C SER A 521 18.08 -32.15 -49.64
N LYS A 522 17.33 -31.44 -48.78
CA LYS A 522 16.06 -30.82 -49.17
C LYS A 522 16.30 -29.59 -50.06
N THR A 523 15.39 -29.39 -51.00
CA THR A 523 15.34 -28.15 -51.79
C THR A 523 14.59 -27.10 -50.98
N VAL A 524 15.25 -26.00 -50.63
CA VAL A 524 14.64 -24.89 -49.88
C VAL A 524 14.72 -23.64 -50.73
N THR A 525 13.55 -23.06 -51.02
CA THR A 525 13.43 -21.84 -51.83
C THR A 525 12.75 -20.75 -51.02
N LEU A 526 13.44 -19.64 -50.76
CA LEU A 526 12.86 -18.46 -50.11
C LEU A 526 12.45 -17.44 -51.18
N VAL A 527 11.19 -17.00 -51.12
CA VAL A 527 10.64 -15.96 -51.99
C VAL A 527 10.39 -14.69 -51.19
N HIS A 528 10.91 -13.55 -51.65
CA HIS A 528 10.72 -12.25 -51.01
C HIS A 528 10.31 -11.17 -52.01
N SER A 529 9.36 -10.33 -51.59
CA SER A 529 8.76 -9.29 -52.44
C SER A 529 9.69 -8.12 -52.77
N ARG A 530 10.75 -7.92 -52.00
CA ARG A 530 11.75 -6.87 -52.22
C ARG A 530 13.08 -7.49 -52.59
N ASP A 531 13.98 -6.68 -53.13
CA ASP A 531 15.36 -7.11 -53.37
C ASP A 531 16.10 -7.37 -52.04
N ARG A 532 16.09 -6.42 -51.12
CA ARG A 532 16.78 -6.57 -49.83
C ARG A 532 15.98 -7.44 -48.85
N LEU A 533 16.65 -8.42 -48.25
CA LEU A 533 16.15 -9.18 -47.09
C LEU A 533 16.20 -8.30 -45.84
N LEU A 534 15.34 -8.58 -44.86
CA LEU A 534 15.32 -7.86 -43.58
C LEU A 534 15.36 -6.32 -43.76
N PRO A 535 14.43 -5.72 -44.53
CA PRO A 535 14.56 -4.34 -45.02
C PRO A 535 14.58 -3.25 -43.93
N ALA A 536 14.16 -3.59 -42.70
CA ALA A 536 14.27 -2.70 -41.54
C ALA A 536 15.71 -2.56 -40.98
N TYR A 537 16.64 -3.40 -41.44
CA TYR A 537 18.03 -3.43 -41.00
C TYR A 537 18.96 -2.88 -42.08
N HIS A 538 20.16 -2.47 -41.69
CA HIS A 538 21.20 -2.02 -42.61
C HIS A 538 21.56 -3.13 -43.62
N GLU A 539 21.91 -2.74 -44.86
CA GLU A 539 22.08 -3.67 -46.00
C GLU A 539 23.13 -4.76 -45.77
N ALA A 540 24.14 -4.47 -44.94
CA ALA A 540 25.15 -5.44 -44.54
C ALA A 540 24.54 -6.75 -43.98
N LEU A 541 23.42 -6.67 -43.26
CA LEU A 541 22.72 -7.88 -42.79
C LEU A 541 22.13 -8.69 -43.94
N SER A 542 21.53 -8.04 -44.94
CA SER A 542 21.02 -8.72 -46.12
C SER A 542 22.14 -9.40 -46.91
N ASN A 543 23.31 -8.75 -47.02
CA ASN A 543 24.48 -9.31 -47.71
C ASN A 543 25.04 -10.53 -46.97
N LEU A 544 25.12 -10.46 -45.65
CA LEU A 544 25.53 -11.56 -44.77
C LEU A 544 24.59 -12.76 -44.93
N VAL A 545 23.27 -12.53 -44.89
CA VAL A 545 22.27 -13.59 -45.09
C VAL A 545 22.36 -14.20 -46.48
N ARG A 546 22.52 -13.38 -47.53
CA ARG A 546 22.70 -13.88 -48.91
C ARG A 546 23.97 -14.74 -49.06
N ALA A 547 25.06 -14.38 -48.40
CA ALA A 547 26.26 -15.19 -48.35
C ALA A 547 25.99 -16.54 -47.66
N ARG A 548 25.30 -16.53 -46.52
CA ARG A 548 24.90 -17.75 -45.82
C ARG A 548 23.99 -18.65 -46.65
N PHE A 549 23.02 -18.07 -47.37
CA PHE A 549 22.14 -18.82 -48.27
C PHE A 549 22.90 -19.53 -49.38
N ARG A 550 23.91 -18.88 -49.98
CA ARG A 550 24.78 -19.51 -50.97
C ARG A 550 25.59 -20.66 -50.38
N GLU A 551 26.16 -20.48 -49.19
CA GLU A 551 26.91 -21.51 -48.48
C GLU A 551 26.04 -22.75 -48.18
N LEU A 552 24.79 -22.53 -47.73
CA LEU A 552 23.87 -23.61 -47.40
C LEU A 552 23.13 -24.18 -48.62
N GLY A 553 23.17 -23.53 -49.79
CA GLY A 553 22.40 -23.92 -50.97
C GLY A 553 20.89 -23.63 -50.84
N VAL A 554 20.51 -22.56 -50.15
CA VAL A 554 19.13 -22.02 -50.16
C VAL A 554 18.94 -21.26 -51.48
N GLN A 555 17.88 -21.60 -52.23
CA GLN A 555 17.49 -20.85 -53.42
C GLN A 555 16.78 -19.56 -53.01
N LEU A 556 17.19 -18.42 -53.56
CA LEU A 556 16.63 -17.12 -53.19
C LEU A 556 15.98 -16.45 -54.40
N VAL A 557 14.68 -16.20 -54.32
CA VAL A 557 13.90 -15.43 -55.29
C VAL A 557 13.52 -14.11 -54.65
N THR A 558 13.95 -13.00 -55.23
CA THR A 558 13.69 -11.64 -54.72
C THR A 558 13.02 -10.76 -55.77
N GLY A 559 12.50 -9.62 -55.33
CA GLY A 559 11.87 -8.63 -56.21
C GLY A 559 10.48 -9.02 -56.73
N SER A 560 9.87 -10.09 -56.22
CA SER A 560 8.53 -10.51 -56.61
C SER A 560 7.76 -11.13 -55.45
N ARG A 561 6.47 -10.79 -55.36
CA ARG A 561 5.59 -11.21 -54.27
C ARG A 561 4.82 -12.46 -54.68
N VAL A 562 4.71 -13.41 -53.76
CA VAL A 562 3.82 -14.56 -53.91
C VAL A 562 2.36 -14.11 -53.75
N VAL A 563 1.50 -14.55 -54.66
CA VAL A 563 0.05 -14.39 -54.57
C VAL A 563 -0.48 -15.44 -53.59
N VAL A 564 -0.95 -15.00 -52.44
CA VAL A 564 -1.49 -15.87 -51.39
C VAL A 564 -3.00 -16.08 -51.64
N PRO A 565 -3.49 -17.32 -51.75
CA PRO A 565 -4.91 -17.59 -51.96
C PRO A 565 -5.79 -17.09 -50.78
N PRO A 566 -7.08 -16.80 -51.02
CA PRO A 566 -8.04 -16.61 -49.94
C PRO A 566 -8.07 -17.85 -49.02
N GLY A 567 -7.79 -17.66 -47.74
CA GLY A 567 -7.64 -18.76 -46.77
C GLY A 567 -6.21 -19.27 -46.56
N GLY A 568 -5.23 -18.72 -47.29
CA GLY A 568 -3.83 -19.12 -47.20
C GLY A 568 -3.49 -20.32 -48.09
N PHE A 569 -2.29 -20.87 -47.91
CA PHE A 569 -1.93 -22.15 -48.52
C PHE A 569 -2.56 -23.26 -47.67
N GLN A 570 -3.40 -24.10 -48.27
CA GLN A 570 -3.95 -25.26 -47.57
C GLN A 570 -2.83 -26.26 -47.27
N ASP A 571 -2.79 -26.78 -46.04
CA ASP A 571 -2.03 -27.99 -45.76
C ASP A 571 -2.67 -29.12 -46.58
N ILE A 572 -1.88 -29.85 -47.37
CA ILE A 572 -2.37 -31.03 -48.09
C ILE A 572 -2.80 -32.03 -47.03
N ASP A 573 -4.10 -32.35 -47.00
CA ASP A 573 -4.69 -33.27 -46.03
C ASP A 573 -4.23 -34.70 -46.35
N ASP A 574 -3.76 -35.46 -45.34
CA ASP A 574 -3.32 -36.87 -45.48
C ASP A 574 -4.48 -37.84 -45.84
N SER A 575 -5.66 -37.30 -46.17
CA SER A 575 -6.89 -38.06 -46.44
C SER A 575 -7.05 -38.52 -47.90
N ASP A 576 -6.21 -38.05 -48.83
CA ASP A 576 -6.26 -38.51 -50.23
C ASP A 576 -5.30 -39.70 -50.47
N ASN A 577 -5.84 -40.90 -50.22
CA ASN A 577 -5.21 -42.17 -50.53
C ASN A 577 -5.06 -42.36 -52.05
N GLY A 578 -3.84 -42.21 -52.56
CA GLY A 578 -3.39 -42.91 -53.76
C GLY A 578 -2.91 -42.02 -54.91
N ASN A 579 -1.59 -42.08 -55.12
CA ASN A 579 -0.83 -41.65 -56.32
C ASN A 579 -0.28 -40.21 -56.33
N GLY A 580 0.93 -40.06 -55.79
CA GLY A 580 1.81 -38.92 -56.05
C GLY A 580 1.80 -37.87 -54.93
N GLN A 581 2.98 -37.61 -54.36
CA GLN A 581 3.18 -36.60 -53.32
C GLN A 581 2.77 -35.22 -53.89
N ALA A 582 1.58 -34.74 -53.53
CA ALA A 582 1.02 -33.53 -54.10
C ALA A 582 1.93 -32.32 -53.80
N SER A 583 2.13 -31.47 -54.82
CA SER A 583 2.96 -30.27 -54.70
C SER A 583 2.10 -29.02 -54.94
N THR A 584 2.34 -27.99 -54.16
CA THR A 584 1.63 -26.71 -54.26
C THR A 584 2.34 -25.80 -55.25
N THR A 585 1.62 -25.31 -56.26
CA THR A 585 2.14 -24.31 -57.19
C THR A 585 1.95 -22.90 -56.60
N LEU A 586 3.05 -22.17 -56.42
CA LEU A 586 3.06 -20.77 -56.01
C LEU A 586 3.13 -19.88 -57.26
N HIS A 587 2.21 -18.92 -57.33
CA HIS A 587 2.19 -17.89 -58.37
C HIS A 587 2.83 -16.60 -57.85
N LEU A 588 3.73 -16.03 -58.61
CA LEU A 588 4.37 -14.75 -58.31
C LEU A 588 3.72 -13.62 -59.13
N GLN A 589 3.74 -12.40 -58.59
CA GLN A 589 3.12 -11.23 -59.22
C GLN A 589 3.74 -10.84 -60.58
N ASP A 590 4.97 -11.29 -60.86
CA ASP A 590 5.66 -11.08 -62.14
C ASP A 590 5.46 -12.22 -63.13
N GLY A 591 4.51 -13.13 -62.87
CA GLY A 591 4.13 -14.23 -63.75
C GLY A 591 4.96 -15.51 -63.59
N ARG A 592 6.04 -15.49 -62.78
CA ARG A 592 6.81 -16.70 -62.45
C ARG A 592 5.98 -17.67 -61.62
N THR A 593 6.28 -18.97 -61.75
CA THR A 593 5.71 -20.03 -60.90
C THR A 593 6.80 -20.87 -60.27
N LEU A 594 6.52 -21.40 -59.09
CA LEU A 594 7.39 -22.32 -58.34
C LEU A 594 6.52 -23.44 -57.78
N SER A 595 7.05 -24.66 -57.65
CA SER A 595 6.34 -25.75 -56.97
C SER A 595 7.12 -26.22 -55.75
N ALA A 596 6.40 -26.52 -54.68
CA ALA A 596 6.97 -27.13 -53.48
C ALA A 596 5.98 -28.09 -52.81
N GLU A 597 6.48 -29.17 -52.23
CA GLU A 597 5.69 -30.12 -51.43
C GLU A 597 5.20 -29.50 -50.11
N MET A 598 5.88 -28.47 -49.61
CA MET A 598 5.45 -27.71 -48.43
C MET A 598 5.67 -26.21 -48.62
N VAL A 599 4.68 -25.41 -48.20
CA VAL A 599 4.78 -23.95 -48.19
C VAL A 599 4.76 -23.45 -46.75
N ILE A 600 5.77 -22.67 -46.37
CA ILE A 600 5.84 -22.02 -45.06
C ILE A 600 5.66 -20.51 -45.27
N GLN A 601 4.56 -19.97 -44.75
CA GLN A 601 4.27 -18.56 -44.85
C GLN A 601 4.95 -17.79 -43.69
N ALA A 602 6.00 -17.05 -44.01
CA ALA A 602 6.76 -16.22 -43.07
C ALA A 602 6.51 -14.71 -43.31
N THR A 603 5.26 -14.34 -43.63
CA THR A 603 4.87 -12.96 -43.93
C THR A 603 4.05 -12.32 -42.82
N GLY A 604 4.40 -11.07 -42.48
CA GLY A 604 3.53 -10.16 -41.74
C GLY A 604 3.29 -10.52 -40.28
N GLN A 605 2.71 -9.57 -39.55
CA GLN A 605 2.23 -9.71 -38.18
C GLN A 605 0.84 -9.09 -38.12
N THR A 606 -0.09 -9.74 -37.44
CA THR A 606 -1.45 -9.21 -37.24
C THR A 606 -1.61 -8.78 -35.78
N PRO A 607 -1.84 -7.49 -35.47
CA PRO A 607 -2.08 -7.02 -34.11
C PRO A 607 -3.23 -7.74 -33.40
N ASN A 608 -3.03 -8.16 -32.15
CA ASN A 608 -4.08 -8.71 -31.29
C ASN A 608 -4.87 -7.58 -30.60
N ASN A 609 -5.66 -6.83 -31.38
CA ASN A 609 -6.38 -5.64 -30.94
C ASN A 609 -7.92 -5.77 -31.00
N GLN A 610 -8.46 -6.93 -31.39
CA GLN A 610 -9.90 -7.08 -31.70
C GLN A 610 -10.82 -6.74 -30.52
N PHE A 611 -10.36 -6.97 -29.29
CA PHE A 611 -11.10 -6.66 -28.07
C PHE A 611 -11.16 -5.16 -27.74
N LEU A 612 -10.34 -4.32 -28.39
CA LEU A 612 -10.32 -2.87 -28.20
C LEU A 612 -11.38 -2.13 -29.02
N LEU A 613 -12.06 -2.82 -29.95
CA LEU A 613 -13.07 -2.22 -30.83
C LEU A 613 -14.18 -1.50 -30.04
N GLY A 614 -14.52 -2.00 -28.84
CA GLY A 614 -15.51 -1.38 -27.95
C GLY A 614 -15.13 0.01 -27.43
N LEU A 615 -13.84 0.35 -27.36
CA LEU A 615 -13.38 1.68 -26.94
C LEU A 615 -13.55 2.73 -28.05
N SER A 616 -13.62 2.30 -29.31
CA SER A 616 -13.68 3.22 -30.46
C SER A 616 -15.10 3.71 -30.75
N SER A 617 -16.13 3.12 -30.12
CA SER A 617 -17.55 3.39 -30.38
C SER A 617 -18.27 4.14 -29.24
N ALA A 618 -17.55 4.51 -28.17
CA ALA A 618 -18.12 5.20 -27.01
C ALA A 618 -18.19 6.73 -27.23
N ASP A 619 -18.92 7.15 -28.27
CA ASP A 619 -19.31 8.54 -28.50
C ASP A 619 -20.71 8.76 -27.93
N ASN A 620 -20.79 9.27 -26.70
CA ASN A 620 -22.04 9.78 -26.12
C ASN A 620 -21.84 11.07 -25.29
N THR A 621 -20.71 11.79 -25.47
CA THR A 621 -20.38 12.97 -24.66
C THR A 621 -20.42 14.31 -25.39
N GLY A 622 -20.87 14.37 -26.66
CA GLY A 622 -21.13 15.64 -27.35
C GLY A 622 -19.92 16.57 -27.48
N MET A 623 -18.71 16.03 -27.38
CA MET A 623 -17.46 16.78 -27.48
C MET A 623 -16.82 16.49 -28.84
N GLU A 624 -16.40 17.53 -29.56
CA GLU A 624 -15.75 17.45 -30.87
C GLU A 624 -14.69 16.32 -30.92
N PRO A 625 -14.69 15.47 -31.97
CA PRO A 625 -13.82 14.30 -32.05
C PRO A 625 -12.35 14.71 -32.15
N SER A 626 -11.65 14.75 -31.02
CA SER A 626 -10.18 14.88 -31.04
C SER A 626 -9.60 13.61 -31.69
N SER A 627 -8.85 13.79 -32.76
CA SER A 627 -8.52 12.79 -33.79
C SER A 627 -7.48 11.72 -33.39
N ALA A 628 -7.43 11.29 -32.13
CA ALA A 628 -6.58 10.18 -31.70
C ALA A 628 -7.41 8.88 -31.58
N VAL A 629 -7.51 8.13 -32.68
CA VAL A 629 -8.08 6.77 -32.66
C VAL A 629 -7.16 5.86 -31.84
N VAL A 630 -7.73 5.06 -30.92
CA VAL A 630 -6.98 4.09 -30.08
C VAL A 630 -6.10 3.16 -30.92
N VAL A 631 -6.58 2.76 -32.09
CA VAL A 631 -5.84 1.97 -33.08
C VAL A 631 -5.45 2.86 -34.26
N ASN A 632 -4.16 2.87 -34.60
CA ASN A 632 -3.66 3.61 -35.76
C ASN A 632 -4.15 2.95 -37.05
N ALA A 633 -5.02 3.63 -37.80
CA ALA A 633 -5.62 3.12 -39.03
C ALA A 633 -4.61 2.75 -40.13
N ARG A 634 -3.39 3.33 -40.11
CA ARG A 634 -2.37 3.06 -41.14
C ARG A 634 -1.69 1.70 -40.97
N ASN A 635 -1.54 1.23 -39.73
CA ASN A 635 -0.75 0.04 -39.42
C ASN A 635 -1.48 -0.98 -38.54
N GLY A 636 -2.64 -0.62 -37.96
CA GLY A 636 -3.46 -1.48 -37.10
C GLY A 636 -2.95 -1.65 -35.67
N PHE A 637 -1.89 -0.95 -35.24
CA PHE A 637 -1.32 -1.07 -33.89
C PHE A 637 -1.93 -0.04 -32.92
N VAL A 638 -1.81 -0.29 -31.61
CA VAL A 638 -2.36 0.62 -30.59
C VAL A 638 -1.50 1.87 -30.51
N HIS A 639 -2.10 3.04 -30.71
CA HIS A 639 -1.38 4.29 -30.70
C HIS A 639 -1.02 4.71 -29.26
N VAL A 640 0.27 4.92 -29.00
CA VAL A 640 0.79 5.22 -27.65
C VAL A 640 1.67 6.46 -27.61
N ARG A 641 1.69 7.12 -26.45
CA ARG A 641 2.66 8.18 -26.12
C ARG A 641 4.01 7.57 -25.74
N PRO A 642 5.12 8.34 -25.70
CA PRO A 642 6.41 7.85 -25.16
C PRO A 642 6.33 7.33 -23.72
N THR A 643 5.32 7.72 -22.95
CA THR A 643 5.02 7.21 -21.60
C THR A 643 4.34 5.83 -21.59
N MET A 644 4.12 5.24 -22.77
CA MET A 644 3.40 3.97 -23.03
C MET A 644 1.90 3.99 -22.73
N GLN A 645 1.36 5.13 -22.29
CA GLN A 645 -0.08 5.34 -22.21
C GLN A 645 -0.68 5.36 -23.62
N PHE A 646 -1.96 5.00 -23.73
CA PHE A 646 -2.73 5.25 -24.94
C PHE A 646 -2.62 6.74 -25.31
N ALA A 647 -2.59 7.01 -26.62
CA ALA A 647 -2.50 8.36 -27.15
C ALA A 647 -3.81 9.15 -26.97
N ASP A 648 -4.94 8.45 -26.93
CA ASP A 648 -6.25 9.03 -26.64
C ASP A 648 -6.33 9.48 -25.17
N ALA A 649 -6.50 10.78 -24.96
CA ALA A 649 -6.54 11.40 -23.65
C ALA A 649 -7.74 10.98 -22.79
N ARG A 650 -8.78 10.37 -23.39
CA ARG A 650 -9.91 9.79 -22.66
C ARG A 650 -9.53 8.57 -21.83
N TYR A 651 -8.38 7.96 -22.13
CA TYR A 651 -7.92 6.71 -21.51
C TYR A 651 -6.53 6.85 -20.88
N PRO A 652 -6.33 7.80 -19.95
CA PRO A 652 -5.01 8.08 -19.37
C PRO A 652 -4.46 6.93 -18.52
N HIS A 653 -5.32 6.03 -18.06
CA HIS A 653 -5.02 4.87 -17.24
C HIS A 653 -4.78 3.58 -18.05
N LEU A 654 -4.93 3.62 -19.37
CA LEU A 654 -4.64 2.50 -20.27
C LEU A 654 -3.26 2.63 -20.89
N PHE A 655 -2.52 1.53 -20.93
CA PHE A 655 -1.17 1.43 -21.48
C PHE A 655 -1.08 0.31 -22.50
N ALA A 656 -0.17 0.41 -23.46
CA ALA A 656 0.19 -0.71 -24.34
C ALA A 656 1.70 -0.87 -24.45
N VAL A 657 2.17 -2.12 -24.42
CA VAL A 657 3.60 -2.47 -24.47
C VAL A 657 3.83 -3.71 -25.33
N GLY A 658 5.06 -3.90 -25.80
CA GLY A 658 5.42 -4.98 -26.72
C GLY A 658 4.92 -4.74 -28.13
N ASP A 659 4.78 -5.81 -28.91
CA ASP A 659 4.56 -5.70 -30.35
C ASP A 659 3.24 -5.02 -30.71
N ILE A 660 2.23 -5.07 -29.84
CA ILE A 660 0.93 -4.41 -30.04
C ILE A 660 1.02 -2.87 -30.04
N ALA A 661 2.05 -2.30 -29.40
CA ALA A 661 2.18 -0.86 -29.21
C ALA A 661 2.85 -0.18 -30.42
N ASP A 662 2.23 0.87 -30.95
CA ASP A 662 2.79 1.74 -31.99
C ASP A 662 3.72 2.80 -31.40
N SER A 663 4.86 2.36 -30.85
CA SER A 663 5.83 3.22 -30.17
C SER A 663 6.95 3.72 -31.08
N GLY A 664 6.94 3.37 -32.37
CA GLY A 664 8.04 3.59 -33.30
C GLY A 664 9.25 2.65 -33.11
N ALA A 665 9.30 1.87 -32.02
CA ALA A 665 10.32 0.85 -31.82
C ALA A 665 10.08 -0.39 -32.71
N HIS A 666 11.16 -1.03 -33.12
CA HIS A 666 11.07 -2.33 -33.81
C HIS A 666 10.40 -3.38 -32.92
N LYS A 667 9.63 -4.27 -33.54
CA LYS A 667 8.83 -5.31 -32.87
C LYS A 667 9.73 -6.47 -32.43
N ALA A 668 10.15 -6.45 -31.16
CA ALA A 668 11.05 -7.42 -30.57
C ALA A 668 10.98 -7.41 -29.04
N ALA A 669 11.46 -8.50 -28.43
CA ALA A 669 11.44 -8.68 -26.98
C ALA A 669 12.19 -7.59 -26.20
N ARG A 670 13.37 -7.16 -26.68
CA ARG A 670 14.20 -6.16 -25.97
C ARG A 670 13.50 -4.78 -25.89
N PRO A 671 13.00 -4.19 -26.99
CA PRO A 671 12.11 -3.03 -26.91
C PRO A 671 10.91 -3.25 -26.01
N GLY A 672 10.24 -4.41 -26.10
CA GLY A 672 9.10 -4.75 -25.24
C GLY A 672 9.43 -4.71 -23.75
N MET A 673 10.61 -5.21 -23.34
CA MET A 673 11.08 -5.13 -21.95
C MET A 673 11.29 -3.68 -21.49
N ALA A 674 11.87 -2.83 -22.34
CA ALA A 674 12.07 -1.42 -22.02
C ALA A 674 10.72 -0.70 -21.87
N GLN A 675 9.78 -0.96 -22.78
CA GLN A 675 8.42 -0.41 -22.74
C GLN A 675 7.66 -0.86 -21.48
N ALA A 676 7.76 -2.14 -21.10
CA ALA A 676 7.14 -2.67 -19.89
C ALA A 676 7.67 -1.98 -18.62
N ALA A 677 8.98 -1.73 -18.56
CA ALA A 677 9.59 -1.01 -17.43
C ALA A 677 9.09 0.44 -17.32
N VAL A 678 8.95 1.13 -18.47
CA VAL A 678 8.38 2.50 -18.53
C VAL A 678 6.92 2.51 -18.09
N ALA A 679 6.09 1.61 -18.63
CA ALA A 679 4.68 1.52 -18.27
C ALA A 679 4.50 1.23 -16.76
N ALA A 680 5.27 0.29 -16.21
CA ALA A 680 5.21 -0.04 -14.78
C ALA A 680 5.56 1.16 -13.88
N ARG A 681 6.63 1.92 -14.21
CA ARG A 681 7.01 3.13 -13.46
C ARG A 681 5.95 4.23 -13.55
N ASN A 682 5.35 4.41 -14.73
CA ASN A 682 4.31 5.42 -14.92
C ASN A 682 3.00 5.03 -14.22
N VAL A 683 2.60 3.76 -14.25
CA VAL A 683 1.47 3.25 -13.44
C VAL A 683 1.74 3.50 -11.95
N ALA A 684 2.95 3.18 -11.45
CA ALA A 684 3.31 3.45 -10.06
C ALA A 684 3.29 4.94 -9.70
N SER A 685 3.64 5.83 -10.64
CA SER A 685 3.57 7.29 -10.44
C SER A 685 2.10 7.74 -10.34
N LEU A 686 1.25 7.28 -11.25
CA LEU A 686 -0.19 7.58 -11.23
C LEU A 686 -0.88 7.05 -9.95
N ILE A 687 -0.49 5.86 -9.47
CA ILE A 687 -0.97 5.31 -8.19
C ILE A 687 -0.62 6.25 -7.02
N ARG A 688 0.54 6.92 -7.06
CA ARG A 688 0.97 7.90 -6.06
C ARG A 688 0.39 9.31 -6.28
N GLY A 689 -0.46 9.51 -7.29
CA GLY A 689 -1.01 10.82 -7.65
C GLY A 689 0.00 11.75 -8.33
N GLU A 690 1.09 11.19 -8.87
CA GLU A 690 2.12 11.93 -9.61
C GLU A 690 1.86 11.85 -11.12
N GLU A 691 2.36 12.84 -11.86
CA GLU A 691 2.32 12.82 -13.33
C GLU A 691 3.30 11.79 -13.92
N PRO A 692 2.94 11.08 -15.01
CA PRO A 692 3.80 10.10 -15.64
C PRO A 692 4.94 10.78 -16.41
N GLY A 693 6.15 10.76 -15.85
CA GLY A 693 7.33 11.42 -16.42
C GLY A 693 8.24 10.50 -17.25
N GLU A 694 8.20 9.18 -17.03
CA GLU A 694 9.13 8.24 -17.64
C GLU A 694 8.79 8.03 -19.12
N LYS A 695 9.82 8.09 -20.00
CA LYS A 695 9.64 7.96 -21.45
C LYS A 695 10.52 6.84 -22.00
N VAL A 696 9.98 6.06 -22.94
CA VAL A 696 10.77 5.09 -23.69
C VAL A 696 11.65 5.81 -24.70
N ALA A 697 12.92 5.42 -24.77
CA ALA A 697 13.82 5.80 -25.83
C ALA A 697 13.79 4.75 -26.96
N VAL A 698 13.60 5.19 -28.20
CA VAL A 698 13.65 4.32 -29.38
C VAL A 698 15.10 4.14 -29.80
N ALA A 699 15.69 3.00 -29.44
CA ALA A 699 17.02 2.63 -29.90
C ALA A 699 17.01 2.15 -31.37
N PRO A 700 18.15 2.23 -32.09
CA PRO A 700 18.30 1.64 -33.41
C PRO A 700 17.88 0.16 -33.42
N ALA A 701 17.33 -0.30 -34.54
CA ALA A 701 16.89 -1.67 -34.68
C ALA A 701 18.04 -2.65 -34.46
N GLY A 702 17.83 -3.67 -33.62
CA GLY A 702 18.81 -4.69 -33.32
C GLY A 702 18.18 -6.07 -33.25
N ILE A 703 18.92 -7.09 -33.64
CA ILE A 703 18.44 -8.46 -33.69
C ILE A 703 19.55 -9.44 -33.33
N HIS A 704 19.17 -10.50 -32.61
CA HIS A 704 19.95 -11.72 -32.51
C HIS A 704 19.28 -12.73 -33.45
N LEU A 705 19.89 -12.96 -34.61
CA LEU A 705 19.34 -13.79 -35.66
C LEU A 705 20.18 -15.05 -35.79
N THR A 706 19.53 -16.21 -35.75
CA THR A 706 20.21 -17.46 -36.08
C THR A 706 20.35 -17.60 -37.59
N LEU A 707 21.49 -18.12 -38.02
CA LEU A 707 21.87 -18.33 -39.41
C LEU A 707 22.04 -19.83 -39.68
N GLY A 708 21.19 -20.63 -39.01
CA GLY A 708 21.27 -22.08 -38.88
C GLY A 708 21.39 -22.49 -37.42
N LEU A 709 21.56 -23.79 -37.16
CA LEU A 709 21.58 -24.38 -35.83
C LEU A 709 22.83 -23.95 -35.04
N THR A 710 23.97 -23.83 -35.72
CA THR A 710 25.28 -23.56 -35.10
C THR A 710 25.74 -22.11 -35.21
N ARG A 711 25.34 -21.39 -36.26
CA ARG A 711 25.76 -19.99 -36.50
C ARG A 711 24.68 -18.99 -36.16
N ASN A 712 25.09 -17.83 -35.63
CA ASN A 712 24.19 -16.72 -35.37
C ASN A 712 24.90 -15.37 -35.48
N VAL A 713 24.11 -14.29 -35.57
CA VAL A 713 24.61 -12.92 -35.63
C VAL A 713 23.85 -12.04 -34.65
N ILE A 714 24.59 -11.26 -33.87
CA ILE A 714 24.04 -10.11 -33.16
C ILE A 714 24.31 -8.88 -34.04
N PHE A 715 23.24 -8.25 -34.50
CA PHE A 715 23.28 -7.13 -35.43
C PHE A 715 22.57 -5.93 -34.82
N ARG A 716 23.13 -4.72 -34.97
CA ARG A 716 22.46 -3.47 -34.60
C ARG A 716 22.69 -2.42 -35.69
N ASN A 717 21.61 -1.77 -36.12
CA ASN A 717 21.69 -0.63 -37.03
C ASN A 717 22.54 0.50 -36.42
N PRO A 718 23.20 1.31 -37.28
CA PRO A 718 23.88 2.51 -36.82
C PRO A 718 22.91 3.45 -36.09
N ASN A 719 23.39 4.05 -35.01
CA ASN A 719 22.74 5.19 -34.39
C ASN A 719 23.07 6.47 -35.14
N THR A 720 22.32 6.74 -36.22
CA THR A 720 22.54 7.92 -37.06
C THR A 720 22.37 9.23 -36.29
N ALA A 721 21.55 9.26 -35.24
CA ALA A 721 21.41 10.42 -34.36
C ALA A 721 22.68 10.71 -33.53
N ALA A 722 23.52 9.70 -33.30
CA ALA A 722 24.83 9.83 -32.67
C ALA A 722 25.98 9.93 -33.70
N GLY A 723 25.66 10.07 -35.00
CA GLY A 723 26.66 10.14 -36.06
C GLY A 723 27.26 8.79 -36.48
N GLU A 724 26.74 7.65 -35.99
CA GLU A 724 27.17 6.33 -36.48
C GLU A 724 26.66 6.12 -37.92
N THR A 725 27.52 5.60 -38.81
CA THR A 725 27.16 5.22 -40.18
C THR A 725 27.19 3.72 -40.41
N GLU A 726 28.06 3.01 -39.68
CA GLU A 726 28.24 1.57 -39.82
C GLU A 726 27.43 0.78 -38.79
N PRO A 727 26.87 -0.39 -39.16
CA PRO A 727 26.19 -1.25 -38.21
C PRO A 727 27.20 -1.97 -37.29
N PHE A 728 26.74 -2.31 -36.09
CA PHE A 728 27.45 -3.28 -35.26
C PHE A 728 27.10 -4.70 -35.72
N ILE A 729 28.13 -5.51 -35.98
CA ILE A 729 28.00 -6.90 -36.42
C ILE A 729 28.88 -7.77 -35.53
N ASN A 730 28.27 -8.77 -34.89
CA ASN A 730 28.99 -9.77 -34.11
C ASN A 730 28.52 -11.17 -34.52
N LEU A 731 29.35 -11.85 -35.30
CA LEU A 731 29.14 -13.22 -35.75
C LEU A 731 29.60 -14.21 -34.68
N LYS A 732 28.83 -15.28 -34.51
CA LYS A 732 29.11 -16.32 -33.52
C LYS A 732 28.81 -17.71 -34.07
N ASP A 733 29.63 -18.66 -33.66
CA ASP A 733 29.48 -20.10 -33.91
C ASP A 733 29.11 -20.86 -32.63
N ASP A 734 28.33 -20.23 -31.74
CA ASP A 734 27.91 -20.76 -30.43
C ASP A 734 26.44 -21.20 -30.39
N GLY A 735 25.83 -21.41 -31.57
CA GLY A 735 24.44 -21.82 -31.70
C GLY A 735 24.17 -23.19 -31.09
N ARG A 736 23.00 -23.34 -30.49
CA ARG A 736 22.48 -24.59 -29.93
C ARG A 736 21.17 -24.95 -30.58
N GLU A 737 20.91 -26.24 -30.74
CA GLU A 737 19.66 -26.75 -31.33
C GLU A 737 18.43 -26.20 -30.60
N ASP A 738 18.47 -26.12 -29.27
CA ASP A 738 17.36 -25.58 -28.47
C ASP A 738 17.39 -24.05 -28.24
N MET A 739 18.30 -23.34 -28.91
CA MET A 739 18.55 -21.90 -28.72
C MET A 739 18.90 -21.48 -27.28
N GLY A 740 19.31 -22.40 -26.42
CA GLY A 740 19.54 -22.11 -25.00
C GLY A 740 18.27 -21.69 -24.26
N ILE A 741 17.12 -22.24 -24.65
CA ILE A 741 15.79 -21.94 -24.08
C ILE A 741 15.73 -22.11 -22.55
N ASP A 742 16.54 -23.01 -21.99
CA ASP A 742 16.67 -23.23 -20.55
C ASP A 742 16.99 -21.91 -19.80
N GLY A 743 17.83 -21.05 -20.40
CA GLY A 743 18.12 -19.73 -19.84
C GLY A 743 16.90 -18.80 -19.79
N VAL A 744 15.91 -19.00 -20.65
CA VAL A 744 14.63 -18.26 -20.61
C VAL A 744 13.77 -18.75 -19.44
N TRP A 745 13.71 -20.06 -19.18
CA TRP A 745 12.99 -20.63 -18.03
C TRP A 745 13.53 -20.09 -16.71
N VAL A 746 14.86 -20.07 -16.55
CA VAL A 746 15.52 -19.49 -15.37
C VAL A 746 15.18 -18.01 -15.20
N ARG A 747 15.25 -17.21 -16.28
CA ARG A 747 14.87 -15.78 -16.23
C ARG A 747 13.39 -15.55 -15.91
N ARG A 748 12.53 -16.54 -16.12
CA ARG A 748 11.10 -16.50 -15.78
C ARG A 748 10.81 -17.06 -14.37
N GLY A 749 11.85 -17.42 -13.61
CA GLY A 749 11.74 -17.90 -12.23
C GLY A 749 11.26 -19.35 -12.11
N VAL A 750 11.21 -20.10 -13.21
CA VAL A 750 10.83 -21.51 -13.18
C VAL A 750 12.08 -22.36 -12.97
N VAL A 751 12.13 -23.05 -11.82
CA VAL A 751 13.24 -23.94 -11.47
C VAL A 751 13.03 -25.26 -12.21
N VAL A 752 14.02 -25.65 -13.01
CA VAL A 752 14.05 -26.94 -13.70
C VAL A 752 15.12 -27.80 -13.06
N THR A 753 14.69 -28.88 -12.43
CA THR A 753 15.53 -29.86 -11.72
C THR A 753 15.60 -31.19 -12.47
N SER A 754 14.63 -31.46 -13.35
CA SER A 754 14.56 -32.65 -14.20
C SER A 754 13.97 -32.33 -15.57
N PRO A 755 14.23 -33.13 -16.63
CA PRO A 755 13.59 -32.96 -17.93
C PRO A 755 12.06 -32.96 -17.89
N GLN A 756 11.45 -33.67 -16.94
CA GLN A 756 10.01 -33.74 -16.75
C GLN A 756 9.40 -32.37 -16.40
N ASP A 757 10.18 -31.46 -15.79
CA ASP A 757 9.71 -30.12 -15.42
C ASP A 757 9.38 -29.26 -16.66
N TYR A 758 9.92 -29.60 -17.83
CA TYR A 758 9.54 -28.94 -19.07
C TYR A 758 8.15 -29.34 -19.59
N HIS A 759 7.49 -30.33 -18.99
CA HIS A 759 6.15 -30.78 -19.37
C HIS A 759 5.03 -30.19 -18.50
N LEU A 760 5.38 -29.37 -17.50
CA LEU A 760 4.46 -28.64 -16.61
C LEU A 760 3.43 -27.77 -17.34
#